data_AF-A0AAV6KGY2-F1
#
_entry.id   AF-A0AAV6KGY2-F1
#
_cell.length_a   1.000
_cell.length_b   1.000
_cell.length_c   1.000
_cell.angle_alpha   90.00
_cell.angle_beta   90.00
_cell.angle_gamma   90.00
#
_symmetry.space_group_name_H-M   'P 1'
#
loop_
_entity.id
_entity.type
_entity.pdbx_description
1 polymer ?
#
loop_
_entity_poly.entity_id
_entity_poly.type
_entity_poly.pdbx_seq_one_letter_code
_entity_poly.pdbx_strand_id
1 'polypeptide(L)'
;MAPENLHTPLSDRAAEAEHTTNLFPPPHTSGSEGASDQQCFEETEPRRCYSPPQGNGLKTLRVDHFKTDEMQKQRAEKLKEDVRAMIGDTYANSLTILELIDDIQRLGLSYHFDKDIKRALDKIILSVNGNNVMEDQQIGVHAIALCFRLCRQHGYEDENGNFMESLSKDTKGLLSLYEASYFSFDGEKLMEEAKVFTTKHLKGKIANEDLVEQINHALEMPLQHRMLRLEARWYIEAYGKSKDVNYLLLEMAKLEFNMVQSMLQGELKDMSRWWEDIGLGKRLSFTRDRLMECYFWNVGMIFEPKFSDCRKSLTKLAALVTTIDDVYDIYGSLDELELFTAAVHRWDIEAVETLPDYMKLCFLALYNTTNEMAYDILKRKGVNIIPHLKRAWADLCKTFLKEANWCTKRETPTFKAYLDNALVSVSGVLISVHVYFLLTETITKEALECLEKKYHPLVECSSLIFRFSNDLATSKAELERGESANSILCYMHETGVSEQEARNHISSLIEEAWKKMNKERVAADSPFEKPFIETAFNLARIAQCTYQNGDGHGVPDNKAKNRVSSVIIEPITYLHFWGSVLDLGGGSARLGVLVWALSWGILAGFETKDCSLTVVTRQCFIALPGYLKALPDIEVDCMMATENQKHREIGMFISIGQNGRTCQLDIAHTLRWDIKAVETLLDYMKLCFLALYNTTNNMAYDILKQKGVNIIP
;
A
#
# COMPACT_ATOMS: atom_id res chain seq x y z
N MET A 1 42.81 24.62 51.75
CA MET A 1 42.39 24.81 53.14
C MET A 1 41.29 23.79 53.42
N ALA A 2 41.63 22.76 54.20
CA ALA A 2 40.71 21.76 54.76
C ALA A 2 40.04 22.33 56.04
N PRO A 3 39.23 21.60 56.85
CA PRO A 3 38.86 20.17 56.85
C PRO A 3 37.32 19.95 57.05
N GLU A 4 36.69 18.81 57.33
CA GLU A 4 36.94 17.64 58.21
C GLU A 4 35.81 16.60 57.96
N ASN A 5 36.13 15.34 57.63
CA ASN A 5 36.01 14.11 58.45
C ASN A 5 34.66 13.78 59.12
N LEU A 6 34.11 12.58 58.87
CA LEU A 6 34.00 11.52 59.90
C LEU A 6 33.54 10.16 59.34
N HIS A 7 34.00 9.13 60.04
CA HIS A 7 34.10 7.71 59.72
C HIS A 7 32.83 6.86 59.94
N THR A 8 32.81 5.71 59.23
CA THR A 8 32.29 4.34 59.49
C THR A 8 32.47 3.80 60.95
N PRO A 9 32.15 2.53 61.38
CA PRO A 9 31.58 1.32 60.71
C PRO A 9 30.64 0.37 61.56
N LEU A 10 30.16 -0.73 60.92
CA LEU A 10 30.01 -2.15 61.39
C LEU A 10 28.90 -2.67 62.34
N SER A 11 28.17 -3.69 61.85
CA SER A 11 28.02 -5.07 62.38
C SER A 11 26.59 -5.63 62.59
N ASP A 12 26.40 -6.80 61.96
CA ASP A 12 25.89 -8.08 62.48
C ASP A 12 24.40 -8.40 62.78
N ARG A 13 24.08 -9.65 62.36
CA ARG A 13 22.98 -10.59 62.70
C ARG A 13 21.60 -10.30 62.07
N ALA A 14 20.75 -11.28 61.75
CA ALA A 14 20.74 -12.74 61.61
C ALA A 14 19.31 -13.07 61.09
N ALA A 15 19.15 -13.84 60.01
CA ALA A 15 18.60 -15.20 60.00
C ALA A 15 17.08 -15.30 60.25
N GLU A 16 16.33 -15.73 59.24
CA GLU A 16 15.41 -16.86 59.33
C GLU A 16 15.00 -17.33 57.93
N ALA A 17 15.03 -18.64 57.75
CA ALA A 17 14.76 -19.40 56.54
C ALA A 17 13.49 -20.23 56.77
N GLU A 18 12.75 -20.56 55.72
CA GLU A 18 12.01 -21.82 55.71
C GLU A 18 11.84 -22.39 54.29
N HIS A 19 12.01 -23.71 54.26
CA HIS A 19 12.13 -24.65 53.14
C HIS A 19 10.80 -24.97 52.45
N THR A 20 10.88 -25.49 51.21
CA THR A 20 10.32 -26.80 50.78
C THR A 20 10.61 -27.03 49.28
N THR A 21 11.63 -27.82 48.94
CA THR A 21 11.60 -29.24 48.49
C THR A 21 11.17 -29.49 47.04
N ASN A 22 12.16 -29.94 46.26
CA ASN A 22 12.08 -30.70 45.00
C ASN A 22 11.05 -31.84 45.03
N LEU A 23 10.53 -32.23 43.85
CA LEU A 23 10.37 -33.63 43.42
C LEU A 23 9.88 -33.72 41.95
N PHE A 24 10.72 -34.32 41.09
CA PHE A 24 10.35 -34.90 39.79
C PHE A 24 9.68 -36.28 39.99
N PRO A 25 8.90 -36.77 38.99
CA PRO A 25 8.94 -38.19 38.63
C PRO A 25 9.15 -38.46 37.11
N PRO A 26 9.44 -39.73 36.71
CA PRO A 26 10.39 -40.09 35.64
C PRO A 26 9.75 -40.63 34.33
N PRO A 27 10.54 -41.04 33.31
CA PRO A 27 10.07 -41.31 31.95
C PRO A 27 9.75 -42.79 31.67
N HIS A 28 8.90 -43.04 30.67
CA HIS A 28 8.67 -44.37 30.09
C HIS A 28 9.43 -44.54 28.77
N THR A 29 10.08 -45.70 28.65
CA THR A 29 10.90 -46.19 27.54
C THR A 29 10.14 -47.12 26.60
N SER A 30 10.38 -46.99 25.30
CA SER A 30 10.50 -48.04 24.25
C SER A 30 10.76 -47.29 22.94
N GLY A 31 11.70 -47.60 22.04
CA GLY A 31 12.46 -48.80 21.77
C GLY A 31 12.31 -49.12 20.27
N SER A 32 13.24 -48.69 19.41
CA SER A 32 13.67 -49.42 18.20
C SER A 32 14.78 -48.67 17.46
N GLU A 33 15.74 -49.48 17.01
CA GLU A 33 17.07 -49.18 16.49
C GLU A 33 17.08 -48.75 15.01
N GLY A 34 18.17 -48.09 14.56
CA GLY A 34 18.52 -48.08 13.14
C GLY A 34 19.44 -46.96 12.64
N ALA A 35 20.76 -47.14 12.82
CA ALA A 35 21.86 -46.76 11.90
C ALA A 35 22.02 -45.30 11.40
N SER A 36 23.07 -44.60 11.85
CA SER A 36 24.42 -44.59 11.25
C SER A 36 25.16 -43.31 11.64
N ASP A 37 26.31 -43.47 12.27
CA ASP A 37 27.20 -42.39 12.70
C ASP A 37 27.65 -41.50 11.53
N GLN A 38 27.30 -40.21 11.60
CA GLN A 38 28.08 -39.14 10.99
C GLN A 38 28.62 -38.27 12.12
N GLN A 39 29.92 -38.38 12.37
CA GLN A 39 30.67 -37.47 13.23
C GLN A 39 30.46 -36.04 12.75
N CYS A 40 29.68 -35.26 13.49
CA CYS A 40 29.72 -33.80 13.38
C CYS A 40 31.08 -33.34 13.89
N PHE A 41 31.88 -32.74 13.01
CA PHE A 41 32.92 -31.82 13.42
C PHE A 41 32.24 -30.63 14.10
N GLU A 42 32.60 -30.38 15.35
CA GLU A 42 32.31 -29.13 16.05
C GLU A 42 33.05 -27.99 15.34
N GLU A 43 32.33 -27.16 14.59
CA GLU A 43 32.80 -25.82 14.21
C GLU A 43 32.22 -24.79 15.19
N THR A 44 33.14 -24.24 15.98
CA THR A 44 32.93 -23.16 16.94
C THR A 44 32.93 -21.81 16.23
N GLU A 45 31.76 -21.31 15.78
CA GLU A 45 31.50 -19.86 15.68
C GLU A 45 29.99 -19.58 15.88
N PRO A 46 29.60 -18.55 16.66
CA PRO A 46 28.20 -18.22 16.88
C PRO A 46 27.61 -17.56 15.62
N ARG A 47 27.13 -18.38 14.69
CA ARG A 47 26.36 -17.91 13.52
C ARG A 47 25.05 -17.27 14.00
N ARG A 48 24.74 -16.05 13.55
CA ARG A 48 23.56 -15.29 13.99
C ARG A 48 22.29 -15.95 13.44
N CYS A 49 21.43 -16.46 14.30
CA CYS A 49 20.21 -17.11 13.87
C CYS A 49 19.12 -16.08 13.56
N TYR A 50 18.65 -16.05 12.31
CA TYR A 50 17.29 -15.62 12.04
C TYR A 50 16.31 -16.71 12.50
N SER A 51 15.08 -16.32 12.84
CA SER A 51 13.99 -17.29 12.89
C SER A 51 13.90 -17.98 11.52
N PRO A 52 13.70 -19.31 11.46
CA PRO A 52 13.62 -20.03 10.19
C PRO A 52 12.59 -19.37 9.27
N PRO A 53 12.84 -19.32 7.95
CA PRO A 53 11.91 -18.70 7.01
C PRO A 53 10.51 -19.25 7.25
N GLN A 54 9.53 -18.36 7.40
CA GLN A 54 8.12 -18.75 7.34
C GLN A 54 7.81 -19.14 5.88
N GLY A 55 8.28 -20.32 5.50
CA GLY A 55 8.04 -20.91 4.20
C GLY A 55 6.55 -21.16 4.01
N ASN A 56 6.10 -20.89 2.78
CA ASN A 56 4.79 -21.20 2.18
C ASN A 56 3.66 -20.15 2.32
N GLY A 57 3.95 -18.85 2.28
CA GLY A 57 2.91 -17.83 1.99
C GLY A 57 2.46 -17.80 0.52
N LEU A 58 3.34 -18.15 -0.42
CA LEU A 58 3.08 -18.01 -1.86
C LEU A 58 2.41 -19.22 -2.53
N LYS A 59 2.39 -20.41 -1.89
CA LYS A 59 1.94 -21.65 -2.56
C LYS A 59 0.44 -21.75 -2.81
N THR A 60 -0.36 -20.86 -2.26
CA THR A 60 -1.82 -20.84 -2.47
C THR A 60 -2.38 -19.43 -2.42
N LEU A 61 -1.84 -18.51 -3.20
CA LEU A 61 -2.65 -17.35 -3.60
C LEU A 61 -3.70 -17.86 -4.58
N ARG A 62 -4.90 -18.17 -4.07
CA ARG A 62 -6.13 -18.15 -4.89
C ARG A 62 -6.31 -16.71 -5.34
N VAL A 63 -5.69 -16.38 -6.46
CA VAL A 63 -5.92 -15.12 -7.15
C VAL A 63 -7.28 -15.27 -7.82
N ASP A 64 -8.33 -14.78 -7.15
CA ASP A 64 -9.58 -14.46 -7.84
C ASP A 64 -9.20 -13.40 -8.87
N HIS A 65 -9.07 -13.82 -10.13
CA HIS A 65 -8.69 -12.90 -11.18
C HIS A 65 -9.82 -11.90 -11.32
N PHE A 66 -9.54 -10.64 -11.03
CA PHE A 66 -10.25 -9.57 -11.67
C PHE A 66 -9.98 -9.72 -13.18
N LYS A 67 -10.84 -10.48 -13.87
CA LYS A 67 -10.78 -10.59 -15.32
C LYS A 67 -11.30 -9.28 -15.85
N THR A 68 -10.37 -8.39 -16.22
CA THR A 68 -10.72 -7.19 -16.97
C THR A 68 -11.29 -7.61 -18.31
N ASP A 69 -12.62 -7.67 -18.39
CA ASP A 69 -13.29 -7.92 -19.65
C ASP A 69 -13.22 -6.68 -20.55
N GLU A 70 -13.56 -6.86 -21.82
CA GLU A 70 -13.50 -5.79 -22.81
C GLU A 70 -14.44 -4.61 -22.45
N MET A 71 -15.55 -4.91 -21.78
CA MET A 71 -16.52 -3.92 -21.31
C MET A 71 -15.93 -3.01 -20.23
N GLN A 72 -15.18 -3.57 -19.28
CA GLN A 72 -14.48 -2.81 -18.24
C GLN A 72 -13.40 -1.91 -18.81
N LYS A 73 -12.64 -2.38 -19.82
CA LYS A 73 -11.66 -1.52 -20.51
C LYS A 73 -12.35 -0.34 -21.22
N GLN A 74 -13.43 -0.61 -21.94
CA GLN A 74 -14.21 0.44 -22.62
C GLN A 74 -14.79 1.43 -21.61
N ARG A 75 -15.28 0.95 -20.46
CA ARG A 75 -15.76 1.82 -19.38
C ARG A 75 -14.64 2.68 -18.80
N ALA A 76 -13.45 2.12 -18.58
CA ALA A 76 -12.28 2.85 -18.10
C ALA A 76 -11.87 3.96 -19.08
N GLU A 77 -11.84 3.69 -20.38
CA GLU A 77 -11.52 4.71 -21.39
C GLU A 77 -12.56 5.83 -21.44
N LYS A 78 -13.85 5.49 -21.37
CA LYS A 78 -14.92 6.50 -21.29
C LYS A 78 -14.77 7.39 -20.05
N LEU A 79 -14.52 6.78 -18.88
CA LEU A 79 -14.32 7.53 -17.64
C LEU A 79 -13.09 8.45 -17.71
N LYS A 80 -12.01 8.02 -18.38
CA LYS A 80 -10.84 8.87 -18.62
C LYS A 80 -11.20 10.09 -19.47
N GLU A 81 -12.01 9.94 -20.50
CA GLU A 81 -12.48 11.06 -21.33
C GLU A 81 -13.36 12.02 -20.52
N ASP A 82 -14.30 11.49 -19.72
CA ASP A 82 -15.18 12.28 -18.86
C ASP A 82 -14.37 13.10 -17.84
N VAL A 83 -13.39 12.49 -17.16
CA VAL A 83 -12.52 13.19 -16.20
C VAL A 83 -11.63 14.21 -16.90
N ARG A 84 -11.09 13.91 -18.09
CA ARG A 84 -10.31 14.88 -18.88
C ARG A 84 -11.14 16.12 -19.23
N ALA A 85 -12.42 15.94 -19.57
CA ALA A 85 -13.33 17.05 -19.83
C ALA A 85 -13.54 17.90 -18.57
N MET A 86 -13.67 17.29 -17.39
CA MET A 86 -13.79 18.01 -16.11
C MET A 86 -12.55 18.86 -15.79
N ILE A 87 -11.33 18.33 -16.00
CA ILE A 87 -10.09 19.10 -15.81
C ILE A 87 -10.03 20.31 -16.77
N GLY A 88 -10.56 20.13 -17.99
CA GLY A 88 -10.57 21.14 -19.04
C GLY A 88 -11.70 22.16 -18.97
N ASP A 89 -12.59 22.07 -17.99
CA ASP A 89 -13.79 22.93 -17.90
C ASP A 89 -13.40 24.40 -17.71
N THR A 90 -13.69 25.22 -18.71
CA THR A 90 -13.41 26.66 -18.70
C THR A 90 -14.37 27.47 -17.84
N TYR A 91 -15.49 26.88 -17.41
CA TYR A 91 -16.49 27.53 -16.57
C TYR A 91 -16.29 27.25 -15.07
N ALA A 92 -15.52 26.22 -14.73
CA ALA A 92 -15.15 25.92 -13.35
C ALA A 92 -14.22 27.00 -12.78
N ASN A 93 -14.44 27.38 -11.52
CA ASN A 93 -13.51 28.28 -10.84
C ASN A 93 -12.20 27.55 -10.51
N SER A 94 -11.14 28.32 -10.21
CA SER A 94 -9.81 27.73 -9.99
C SER A 94 -9.75 26.81 -8.78
N LEU A 95 -10.48 27.10 -7.70
CA LEU A 95 -10.51 26.24 -6.51
C LEU A 95 -11.09 24.86 -6.85
N THR A 96 -12.21 24.80 -7.59
CA THR A 96 -12.82 23.54 -8.03
C THR A 96 -11.86 22.71 -8.87
N ILE A 97 -11.09 23.35 -9.76
CA ILE A 97 -10.08 22.64 -10.56
C ILE A 97 -8.91 22.16 -9.69
N LEU A 98 -8.44 22.96 -8.72
CA LEU A 98 -7.39 22.54 -7.79
C LEU A 98 -7.83 21.36 -6.91
N GLU A 99 -9.05 21.39 -6.37
CA GLU A 99 -9.63 20.28 -5.60
C GLU A 99 -9.77 19.02 -6.45
N LEU A 100 -10.22 19.14 -7.71
CA LEU A 100 -10.29 18.01 -8.65
C LEU A 100 -8.91 17.42 -8.94
N ILE A 101 -7.88 18.26 -9.14
CA ILE A 101 -6.51 17.80 -9.36
C ILE A 101 -5.99 17.05 -8.12
N ASP A 102 -6.27 17.57 -6.92
CA ASP A 102 -5.91 16.92 -5.66
C ASP A 102 -6.57 15.55 -5.53
N ASP A 103 -7.88 15.47 -5.78
CA ASP A 103 -8.64 14.22 -5.77
C ASP A 103 -8.03 13.20 -6.76
N ILE A 104 -7.76 13.62 -8.00
CA ILE A 104 -7.14 12.78 -9.04
C ILE A 104 -5.77 12.24 -8.58
N GLN A 105 -4.94 13.08 -7.96
CA GLN A 105 -3.63 12.67 -7.47
C GLN A 105 -3.74 11.67 -6.32
N ARG A 106 -4.57 11.99 -5.31
CA ARG A 106 -4.74 11.16 -4.11
C ARG A 106 -5.43 9.84 -4.41
N LEU A 107 -6.29 9.79 -5.44
CA LEU A 107 -6.89 8.55 -5.97
C LEU A 107 -5.92 7.72 -6.83
N GLY A 108 -4.69 8.18 -7.06
CA GLY A 108 -3.67 7.45 -7.82
C GLY A 108 -3.89 7.48 -9.34
N LEU A 109 -4.66 8.44 -9.85
CA LEU A 109 -5.04 8.54 -11.26
C LEU A 109 -4.20 9.54 -12.07
N SER A 110 -3.33 10.32 -11.42
CA SER A 110 -2.61 11.45 -12.02
C SER A 110 -1.80 11.10 -13.27
N TYR A 111 -1.21 9.90 -13.34
CA TYR A 111 -0.39 9.47 -14.47
C TYR A 111 -1.17 9.31 -15.79
N HIS A 112 -2.51 9.29 -15.74
CA HIS A 112 -3.37 9.37 -16.93
C HIS A 112 -3.58 10.79 -17.46
N PHE A 113 -3.31 11.80 -16.62
CA PHE A 113 -3.70 13.19 -16.84
C PHE A 113 -2.54 14.19 -16.72
N ASP A 114 -1.28 13.73 -16.70
CA ASP A 114 -0.09 14.59 -16.56
C ASP A 114 -0.14 15.87 -17.41
N LYS A 115 -0.49 15.75 -18.69
CA LYS A 115 -0.57 16.90 -19.62
C LYS A 115 -1.77 17.80 -19.34
N ASP A 116 -2.88 17.22 -18.92
CA ASP A 116 -4.12 17.93 -18.64
C ASP A 116 -4.00 18.72 -17.34
N ILE A 117 -3.45 18.09 -16.30
CA ILE A 117 -3.12 18.72 -15.01
C ILE A 117 -2.12 19.87 -15.22
N LYS A 118 -1.02 19.63 -15.94
CA LYS A 118 -0.03 20.69 -16.20
C LYS A 118 -0.66 21.91 -16.87
N ARG A 119 -1.46 21.69 -17.91
CA ARG A 119 -2.16 22.76 -18.64
C ARG A 119 -3.16 23.51 -17.75
N ALA A 120 -3.85 22.82 -16.86
CA ALA A 120 -4.77 23.43 -15.91
C ALA A 120 -4.01 24.31 -14.90
N LEU A 121 -2.92 23.81 -14.33
CA LEU A 121 -2.05 24.57 -13.43
C LEU A 121 -1.42 25.78 -14.12
N ASP A 122 -0.89 25.63 -15.35
CA ASP A 122 -0.36 26.75 -16.14
C ASP A 122 -1.39 27.88 -16.29
N LYS A 123 -2.66 27.56 -16.60
CA LYS A 123 -3.75 28.54 -16.71
C LYS A 123 -4.03 29.25 -15.38
N ILE A 124 -4.07 28.49 -14.28
CA ILE A 124 -4.32 29.04 -12.94
C ILE A 124 -3.19 29.99 -12.55
N ILE A 125 -1.92 29.58 -12.74
CA ILE A 125 -0.75 30.40 -12.44
C ILE A 125 -0.76 31.70 -13.27
N LEU A 126 -1.05 31.62 -14.58
CA LEU A 126 -1.18 32.81 -15.43
C LEU A 126 -2.27 33.75 -14.95
N SER A 127 -3.40 33.22 -14.45
CA SER A 127 -4.48 34.04 -13.90
C SER A 127 -4.06 34.76 -12.61
N VAL A 128 -3.36 34.07 -11.71
CA VAL A 128 -2.88 34.61 -10.43
C VAL A 128 -1.83 35.71 -10.66
N ASN A 129 -0.91 35.51 -11.60
CA ASN A 129 0.17 36.48 -11.90
C ASN A 129 -0.28 37.69 -12.73
N GLY A 130 -1.41 37.57 -13.44
CA GLY A 130 -1.88 38.59 -14.40
C GLY A 130 -2.67 39.76 -13.79
N ASN A 131 -2.63 39.99 -12.47
CA ASN A 131 -3.50 40.92 -11.74
C ASN A 131 -5.02 40.66 -11.86
N ASN A 132 -5.44 39.58 -12.52
CA ASN A 132 -6.71 38.91 -12.22
C ASN A 132 -6.51 38.07 -10.95
N VAL A 133 -6.05 38.72 -9.87
CA VAL A 133 -6.17 38.17 -8.52
C VAL A 133 -7.59 37.66 -8.44
N MET A 134 -7.79 36.37 -8.16
CA MET A 134 -9.11 35.77 -7.99
C MET A 134 -10.00 36.81 -7.29
N GLU A 135 -10.86 37.51 -8.06
CA GLU A 135 -11.47 38.78 -7.61
C GLU A 135 -12.50 38.55 -6.50
N ASP A 136 -12.70 37.29 -6.11
CA ASP A 136 -13.37 36.94 -4.89
C ASP A 136 -12.53 37.37 -3.69
N GLN A 137 -13.07 38.35 -2.95
CA GLN A 137 -12.63 38.83 -1.64
C GLN A 137 -12.66 37.73 -0.53
N GLN A 138 -12.57 36.45 -0.91
CA GLN A 138 -12.63 35.24 -0.08
C GLN A 138 -11.73 34.12 -0.65
N ILE A 139 -10.50 34.40 -1.10
CA ILE A 139 -9.54 33.30 -1.33
C ILE A 139 -9.21 32.68 0.04
N GLY A 140 -9.91 31.61 0.38
CA GLY A 140 -9.70 30.87 1.62
C GLY A 140 -8.28 30.32 1.70
N VAL A 141 -7.78 30.13 2.91
CA VAL A 141 -6.45 29.57 3.20
C VAL A 141 -6.26 28.23 2.53
N HIS A 142 -7.34 27.44 2.46
CA HIS A 142 -7.40 26.19 1.71
C HIS A 142 -6.95 26.37 0.25
N ALA A 143 -7.51 27.35 -0.47
CA ALA A 143 -7.22 27.57 -1.88
C ALA A 143 -5.76 27.97 -2.11
N ILE A 144 -5.23 28.88 -1.27
CA ILE A 144 -3.83 29.34 -1.36
C ILE A 144 -2.88 28.18 -1.07
N ALA A 145 -3.07 27.48 0.04
CA ALA A 145 -2.21 26.38 0.44
C ALA A 145 -2.27 25.21 -0.55
N LEU A 146 -3.45 24.91 -1.09
CA LEU A 146 -3.62 23.87 -2.10
C LEU A 146 -2.94 24.25 -3.41
N CYS A 147 -3.14 25.48 -3.90
CA CYS A 147 -2.47 26.00 -5.09
C CYS A 147 -0.94 25.92 -4.92
N PHE A 148 -0.42 26.44 -3.81
CA PHE A 148 1.01 26.39 -3.48
C PHE A 148 1.56 24.96 -3.51
N ARG A 149 0.89 24.02 -2.83
CA ARG A 149 1.31 22.62 -2.79
C ARG A 149 1.32 21.99 -4.18
N LEU A 150 0.24 22.14 -4.95
CA LEU A 150 0.12 21.58 -6.29
C LEU A 150 1.16 22.19 -7.24
N CYS A 151 1.39 23.50 -7.17
CA CYS A 151 2.44 24.16 -7.93
C CYS A 151 3.83 23.56 -7.64
N ARG A 152 4.20 23.41 -6.37
CA ARG A 152 5.51 22.81 -6.02
C ARG A 152 5.61 21.33 -6.40
N GLN A 153 4.54 20.57 -6.26
CA GLN A 153 4.49 19.17 -6.72
C GLN A 153 4.75 19.03 -8.23
N HIS A 154 4.36 20.04 -9.02
CA HIS A 154 4.53 20.05 -10.47
C HIS A 154 5.71 20.89 -10.97
N GLY A 155 6.62 21.29 -10.08
CA GLY A 155 7.88 21.92 -10.45
C GLY A 155 7.86 23.44 -10.55
N TYR A 156 6.84 24.12 -10.03
CA TYR A 156 6.77 25.59 -10.01
C TYR A 156 7.33 26.18 -8.70
N GLU A 157 8.03 27.30 -8.80
CA GLU A 157 8.51 28.11 -7.66
C GLU A 157 7.50 29.26 -7.37
N ASP A 158 7.29 29.58 -6.10
CA ASP A 158 6.42 30.70 -5.66
C ASP A 158 7.27 31.78 -4.97
N GLU A 159 7.04 33.05 -5.31
CA GLU A 159 7.89 34.17 -4.91
C GLU A 159 7.41 34.93 -3.66
N ASN A 160 6.21 34.73 -3.10
CA ASN A 160 5.76 35.54 -1.96
C ASN A 160 4.81 34.82 -0.97
N GLY A 161 5.35 34.38 0.17
CA GLY A 161 4.56 33.88 1.30
C GLY A 161 4.40 34.94 2.40
N ASN A 162 3.18 35.40 2.66
CA ASN A 162 2.82 36.11 3.90
C ASN A 162 1.53 35.51 4.47
N PHE A 163 1.52 35.14 5.75
CA PHE A 163 0.37 34.51 6.41
C PHE A 163 -0.30 35.45 7.41
N MET A 164 -1.64 35.51 7.38
CA MET A 164 -2.46 36.30 8.31
C MET A 164 -2.80 35.50 9.57
N GLU A 165 -2.97 36.19 10.70
CA GLU A 165 -3.11 35.62 12.05
C GLU A 165 -4.52 35.03 12.37
N SER A 166 -5.46 35.05 11.43
CA SER A 166 -6.87 34.63 11.64
C SER A 166 -7.18 33.15 11.36
N LEU A 167 -6.15 32.31 11.16
CA LEU A 167 -6.22 30.94 10.62
C LEU A 167 -6.82 29.86 11.53
N SER A 168 -6.94 30.08 12.84
CA SER A 168 -7.25 29.00 13.79
C SER A 168 -8.65 28.40 13.65
N LYS A 169 -9.57 29.07 12.93
CA LYS A 169 -10.98 28.68 12.77
C LYS A 169 -11.25 27.88 11.49
N ASP A 170 -10.47 28.06 10.42
CA ASP A 170 -10.64 27.31 9.16
C ASP A 170 -9.85 25.99 9.22
N THR A 171 -10.55 24.92 9.61
CA THR A 171 -9.91 23.61 9.80
C THR A 171 -9.43 23.00 8.47
N LYS A 172 -10.16 23.20 7.36
CA LYS A 172 -9.77 22.72 6.03
C LYS A 172 -8.54 23.49 5.53
N GLY A 173 -8.53 24.81 5.76
CA GLY A 173 -7.38 25.67 5.50
C GLY A 173 -6.13 25.29 6.30
N LEU A 174 -6.27 25.01 7.60
CA LEU A 174 -5.17 24.54 8.45
C LEU A 174 -4.58 23.20 7.97
N LEU A 175 -5.43 22.24 7.59
CA LEU A 175 -4.98 20.96 7.05
C LEU A 175 -4.23 21.14 5.73
N SER A 176 -4.73 22.01 4.86
CA SER A 176 -4.09 22.29 3.57
C SER A 176 -2.75 22.97 3.74
N LEU A 177 -2.65 23.90 4.69
CA LEU A 177 -1.39 24.58 5.04
C LEU A 177 -0.40 23.62 5.70
N TYR A 178 -0.88 22.69 6.54
CA TYR A 178 -0.06 21.62 7.10
C TYR A 178 0.58 20.80 5.97
N GLU A 179 -0.22 20.28 5.03
CA GLU A 179 0.29 19.48 3.91
C GLU A 179 1.22 20.29 3.00
N ALA A 180 0.90 21.55 2.72
CA ALA A 180 1.73 22.46 1.93
C ALA A 180 3.11 22.69 2.57
N SER A 181 3.18 22.78 3.90
CA SER A 181 4.44 23.06 4.61
C SER A 181 5.51 21.98 4.43
N TYR A 182 5.13 20.74 4.09
CA TYR A 182 6.06 19.65 3.80
C TYR A 182 6.69 19.73 2.39
N PHE A 183 6.27 20.69 1.57
CA PHE A 183 6.91 21.01 0.28
C PHE A 183 7.93 22.15 0.42
N SER A 184 8.35 22.46 1.64
CA SER A 184 9.35 23.50 1.91
C SER A 184 10.77 23.12 1.50
N PHE A 185 11.59 24.15 1.29
CA PHE A 185 13.02 24.07 1.05
C PHE A 185 13.82 24.54 2.27
N ASP A 186 15.12 24.28 2.27
CA ASP A 186 16.03 24.82 3.27
C ASP A 186 16.04 26.35 3.23
N GLY A 187 15.82 26.98 4.39
CA GLY A 187 15.80 28.43 4.56
C GLY A 187 14.40 29.07 4.59
N GLU A 188 13.33 28.31 4.32
CA GLU A 188 11.96 28.81 4.31
C GLU A 188 11.32 28.86 5.69
N LYS A 189 11.79 29.78 6.55
CA LYS A 189 11.34 29.92 7.94
C LYS A 189 9.83 30.02 8.10
N LEU A 190 9.14 30.72 7.19
CA LEU A 190 7.68 30.84 7.22
C LEU A 190 6.97 29.50 7.08
N MET A 191 7.48 28.58 6.26
CA MET A 191 6.90 27.25 6.10
C MET A 191 7.20 26.36 7.31
N GLU A 192 8.36 26.53 7.93
CA GLU A 192 8.67 25.86 9.21
C GLU A 192 7.75 26.33 10.33
N GLU A 193 7.52 27.64 10.44
CA GLU A 193 6.57 28.23 11.39
C GLU A 193 5.14 27.78 11.09
N ALA A 194 4.73 27.74 9.82
CA ALA A 194 3.42 27.23 9.40
C ALA A 194 3.23 25.76 9.77
N LYS A 195 4.24 24.91 9.58
CA LYS A 195 4.22 23.50 9.98
C LYS A 195 4.00 23.36 11.49
N VAL A 196 4.75 24.10 12.30
CA VAL A 196 4.61 24.07 13.78
C VAL A 196 3.24 24.58 14.21
N PHE A 197 2.80 25.71 13.64
CA PHE A 197 1.51 26.33 13.93
C PHE A 197 0.34 25.41 13.60
N THR A 198 0.31 24.86 12.39
CA THR A 198 -0.79 23.98 11.93
C THR A 198 -0.80 22.67 12.72
N THR A 199 0.35 22.06 12.95
CA THR A 199 0.47 20.84 13.79
C THR A 199 -0.16 21.06 15.17
N LYS A 200 0.13 22.19 15.82
CA LYS A 200 -0.43 22.52 17.14
C LYS A 200 -1.95 22.68 17.11
N HIS A 201 -2.51 23.27 16.06
CA HIS A 201 -3.94 23.57 15.97
C HIS A 201 -4.79 22.41 15.41
N LEU A 202 -4.18 21.47 14.69
CA LEU A 202 -4.84 20.27 14.17
C LEU A 202 -4.90 19.15 15.21
N LYS A 203 -3.91 19.06 16.11
CA LYS A 203 -3.90 18.05 17.19
C LYS A 203 -5.13 18.19 18.09
N GLY A 204 -5.94 17.13 18.16
CA GLY A 204 -7.16 17.09 18.97
C GLY A 204 -8.28 18.01 18.48
N LYS A 205 -8.23 18.46 17.22
CA LYS A 205 -9.26 19.32 16.64
C LYS A 205 -10.58 18.57 16.50
N ILE A 206 -11.67 19.20 16.93
CA ILE A 206 -13.03 18.70 16.72
C ILE A 206 -13.55 19.29 15.40
N ALA A 207 -13.93 18.41 14.48
CA ALA A 207 -14.54 18.75 13.20
C ALA A 207 -15.53 17.64 12.79
N ASN A 208 -16.08 17.73 11.58
CA ASN A 208 -16.88 16.62 11.02
C ASN A 208 -16.02 15.35 10.91
N GLU A 209 -16.66 14.18 11.01
CA GLU A 209 -15.99 12.88 11.10
C GLU A 209 -15.02 12.62 9.94
N ASP A 210 -15.42 12.96 8.72
CA ASP A 210 -14.62 12.89 7.50
C ASP A 210 -13.35 13.75 7.56
N LEU A 211 -13.48 14.98 8.08
CA LEU A 211 -12.35 15.89 8.23
C LEU A 211 -11.43 15.46 9.38
N VAL A 212 -11.97 14.90 10.47
CA VAL A 212 -11.17 14.33 11.56
C VAL A 212 -10.37 13.12 11.08
N GLU A 213 -10.98 12.23 10.28
CA GLU A 213 -10.28 11.10 9.66
C GLU A 213 -9.10 11.58 8.81
N GLN A 214 -9.30 12.62 7.99
CA GLN A 214 -8.23 13.22 7.18
C GLN A 214 -7.14 13.91 8.02
N ILE A 215 -7.50 14.62 9.10
CA ILE A 215 -6.52 15.25 9.99
C ILE A 215 -5.65 14.22 10.68
N ASN A 216 -6.25 13.15 11.22
CA ASN A 216 -5.51 12.10 11.90
C ASN A 216 -4.57 11.37 10.94
N HIS A 217 -5.03 11.12 9.71
CA HIS A 217 -4.19 10.57 8.65
C HIS A 217 -3.03 11.51 8.34
N ALA A 218 -3.26 12.80 8.06
CA ALA A 218 -2.18 13.75 7.80
C ALA A 218 -1.16 13.86 8.94
N LEU A 219 -1.62 13.90 10.21
CA LEU A 219 -0.75 14.01 11.38
C LEU A 219 0.04 12.73 11.69
N GLU A 220 -0.45 11.55 11.25
CA GLU A 220 0.31 10.30 11.32
C GLU A 220 1.51 10.34 10.37
N MET A 221 1.28 10.81 9.14
CA MET A 221 2.31 11.03 8.13
C MET A 221 1.75 11.99 7.07
N PRO A 222 2.48 13.06 6.70
CA PRO A 222 2.03 14.01 5.68
C PRO A 222 1.96 13.35 4.31
N LEU A 223 1.08 13.87 3.44
CA LEU A 223 0.86 13.37 2.08
C LEU A 223 2.16 13.26 1.27
N GLN A 224 3.08 14.21 1.43
CA GLN A 224 4.36 14.22 0.72
C GLN A 224 5.22 12.98 1.01
N HIS A 225 5.11 12.41 2.21
CA HIS A 225 5.92 11.27 2.67
C HIS A 225 5.21 9.92 2.47
N ARG A 226 3.94 9.92 2.05
CA ARG A 226 3.13 8.69 1.91
C ARG A 226 3.44 7.95 0.61
N MET A 227 3.50 6.62 0.69
CA MET A 227 3.54 5.76 -0.50
C MET A 227 2.23 5.92 -1.30
N LEU A 228 2.35 6.35 -2.56
CA LEU A 228 1.23 6.78 -3.40
C LEU A 228 0.13 5.72 -3.53
N ARG A 229 0.50 4.45 -3.69
CA ARG A 229 -0.49 3.39 -3.93
C ARG A 229 -1.29 3.01 -2.68
N LEU A 230 -0.66 3.08 -1.50
CA LEU A 230 -1.37 2.92 -0.23
C LEU A 230 -2.25 4.14 0.07
N GLU A 231 -1.78 5.35 -0.24
CA GLU A 231 -2.62 6.56 -0.15
C GLU A 231 -3.85 6.41 -1.05
N ALA A 232 -3.70 5.98 -2.30
CA ALA A 232 -4.83 5.71 -3.19
C ALA A 232 -5.81 4.70 -2.61
N ARG A 233 -5.32 3.58 -2.05
CA ARG A 233 -6.19 2.56 -1.45
C ARG A 233 -7.03 3.12 -0.31
N TRP A 234 -6.42 3.89 0.59
CA TRP A 234 -7.09 4.53 1.72
C TRP A 234 -8.03 5.64 1.24
N TYR A 235 -7.56 6.49 0.33
CA TYR A 235 -8.29 7.66 -0.12
C TYR A 235 -9.51 7.29 -0.98
N ILE A 236 -9.49 6.18 -1.73
CA ILE A 236 -10.70 5.66 -2.40
C ILE A 236 -11.84 5.40 -1.41
N GLU A 237 -11.52 4.91 -0.20
CA GLU A 237 -12.52 4.68 0.84
C GLU A 237 -12.96 5.99 1.50
N ALA A 238 -12.01 6.86 1.87
CA ALA A 238 -12.31 8.16 2.47
C ALA A 238 -13.13 9.06 1.53
N TYR A 239 -12.72 9.16 0.26
CA TYR A 239 -13.42 9.90 -0.79
C TYR A 239 -14.84 9.37 -1.02
N GLY A 240 -15.02 8.06 -1.00
CA GLY A 240 -16.33 7.42 -1.15
C GLY A 240 -17.32 7.72 -0.01
N LYS A 241 -16.84 8.15 1.16
CA LYS A 241 -17.68 8.59 2.30
C LYS A 241 -17.98 10.10 2.26
N SER A 242 -17.28 10.87 1.42
CA SER A 242 -17.41 12.32 1.34
C SER A 242 -18.80 12.74 0.85
N LYS A 243 -19.29 13.88 1.35
CA LYS A 243 -20.57 14.47 0.90
C LYS A 243 -20.48 15.03 -0.52
N ASP A 244 -19.29 15.47 -0.93
CA ASP A 244 -19.03 16.12 -2.21
C ASP A 244 -18.41 15.15 -3.23
N VAL A 245 -18.66 13.84 -3.06
CA VAL A 245 -18.06 12.79 -3.88
C VAL A 245 -18.45 12.90 -5.36
N ASN A 246 -17.45 12.94 -6.24
CA ASN A 246 -17.65 12.73 -7.66
C ASN A 246 -17.71 11.23 -7.97
N TYR A 247 -18.91 10.70 -8.20
CA TYR A 247 -19.11 9.27 -8.43
C TYR A 247 -18.43 8.74 -9.69
N LEU A 248 -18.28 9.55 -10.74
CA LEU A 248 -17.56 9.14 -11.95
C LEU A 248 -16.07 8.97 -11.66
N LEU A 249 -15.50 9.92 -10.91
CA LEU A 249 -14.09 9.86 -10.49
C LEU A 249 -13.84 8.68 -9.53
N LEU A 250 -14.75 8.44 -8.57
CA LEU A 250 -14.67 7.30 -7.66
C LEU A 250 -14.77 5.96 -8.41
N GLU A 251 -15.68 5.84 -9.38
CA GLU A 251 -15.80 4.65 -10.21
C GLU A 251 -14.52 4.39 -11.01
N MET A 252 -13.95 5.46 -11.60
CA MET A 252 -12.68 5.38 -12.33
C MET A 252 -11.55 4.92 -11.41
N ALA A 253 -11.46 5.48 -10.19
CA ALA A 253 -10.43 5.12 -9.23
C ALA A 253 -10.49 3.65 -8.82
N LYS A 254 -11.68 3.12 -8.53
CA LYS A 254 -11.86 1.70 -8.19
C LYS A 254 -11.49 0.77 -9.36
N LEU A 255 -11.93 1.13 -10.57
CA LEU A 255 -11.67 0.35 -11.78
C LEU A 255 -10.19 0.34 -12.15
N GLU A 256 -9.56 1.50 -12.20
CA GLU A 256 -8.12 1.61 -12.40
C GLU A 256 -7.36 0.84 -11.31
N PHE A 257 -7.79 0.96 -10.05
CA PHE A 257 -7.09 0.34 -8.94
C PHE A 257 -7.00 -1.17 -9.12
N ASN A 258 -8.15 -1.80 -9.40
CA ASN A 258 -8.27 -3.24 -9.61
C ASN A 258 -7.58 -3.72 -10.90
N MET A 259 -7.64 -2.93 -11.98
CA MET A 259 -6.94 -3.26 -13.23
C MET A 259 -5.42 -3.32 -13.05
N VAL A 260 -4.85 -2.32 -12.37
CA VAL A 260 -3.41 -2.31 -12.06
C VAL A 260 -3.08 -3.41 -11.07
N GLN A 261 -3.88 -3.61 -10.02
CA GLN A 261 -3.68 -4.72 -9.08
C GLN A 261 -3.63 -6.07 -9.79
N SER A 262 -4.53 -6.34 -10.74
CA SER A 262 -4.50 -7.59 -11.53
C SER A 262 -3.21 -7.74 -12.34
N MET A 263 -2.67 -6.65 -12.88
CA MET A 263 -1.38 -6.66 -13.58
C MET A 263 -0.23 -6.94 -12.60
N LEU A 264 -0.24 -6.32 -11.41
CA LEU A 264 0.76 -6.55 -10.38
C LEU A 264 0.77 -8.02 -9.91
N GLN A 265 -0.40 -8.64 -9.77
CA GLN A 265 -0.52 -10.07 -9.45
C GLN A 265 0.06 -10.97 -10.55
N GLY A 266 -0.05 -10.56 -11.82
CA GLY A 266 0.60 -11.24 -12.95
C GLY A 266 2.12 -11.17 -12.86
N GLU A 267 2.65 -9.97 -12.64
CA GLU A 267 4.09 -9.75 -12.45
C GLU A 267 4.64 -10.52 -11.25
N LEU A 268 3.93 -10.55 -10.12
CA LEU A 268 4.35 -11.30 -8.93
C LEU A 268 4.46 -12.79 -9.21
N LYS A 269 3.57 -13.37 -10.04
CA LYS A 269 3.70 -14.78 -10.47
C LYS A 269 4.96 -14.98 -11.31
N ASP A 270 5.28 -14.05 -12.20
CA ASP A 270 6.50 -14.10 -12.99
C ASP A 270 7.75 -14.03 -12.10
N MET A 271 7.74 -13.15 -11.10
CA MET A 271 8.83 -13.02 -10.13
C MET A 271 8.95 -14.25 -9.24
N SER A 272 7.84 -14.86 -8.84
CA SER A 272 7.82 -16.11 -8.08
C SER A 272 8.46 -17.26 -8.87
N ARG A 273 8.14 -17.38 -10.17
CA ARG A 273 8.76 -18.39 -11.04
C ARG A 273 10.27 -18.15 -11.16
N TRP A 274 10.68 -16.91 -11.43
CA TRP A 274 12.10 -16.56 -11.49
C TRP A 274 12.84 -16.89 -10.18
N TRP A 275 12.27 -16.55 -9.02
CA TRP A 275 12.89 -16.81 -7.72
C TRP A 275 13.02 -18.32 -7.44
N GLU A 276 12.02 -19.10 -7.82
CA GLU A 276 12.07 -20.57 -7.74
C GLU A 276 13.14 -21.15 -8.67
N ASP A 277 13.26 -20.62 -9.89
CA ASP A 277 14.19 -21.09 -10.93
C ASP A 277 15.65 -20.85 -10.55
N ILE A 278 15.98 -19.67 -9.98
CA ILE A 278 17.36 -19.41 -9.52
C ILE A 278 17.74 -20.22 -8.27
N GLY A 279 16.73 -20.71 -7.53
CA GLY A 279 16.91 -21.68 -6.46
C GLY A 279 17.58 -21.17 -5.18
N LEU A 280 17.88 -19.88 -5.05
CA LEU A 280 18.58 -19.29 -3.89
C LEU A 280 17.82 -19.53 -2.59
N GLY A 281 16.52 -19.22 -2.53
CA GLY A 281 15.72 -19.40 -1.30
C GLY A 281 15.63 -20.85 -0.79
N LYS A 282 15.82 -21.85 -1.66
CA LYS A 282 15.87 -23.28 -1.25
C LYS A 282 17.26 -23.74 -0.85
N ARG A 283 18.31 -23.17 -1.46
CA ARG A 283 19.71 -23.59 -1.29
C ARG A 283 20.40 -22.83 -0.15
N LEU A 284 19.99 -21.59 0.12
CA LEU A 284 20.54 -20.72 1.14
C LEU A 284 19.53 -20.54 2.27
N SER A 285 19.34 -21.59 3.08
CA SER A 285 18.33 -21.63 4.14
C SER A 285 18.55 -20.60 5.26
N PHE A 286 19.73 -19.98 5.33
CA PHE A 286 20.06 -18.91 6.27
C PHE A 286 19.56 -17.53 5.81
N THR A 287 19.25 -17.38 4.51
CA THR A 287 18.77 -16.12 3.94
C THR A 287 17.26 -15.95 4.13
N ARG A 288 16.83 -14.70 4.25
CA ARG A 288 15.44 -14.28 4.33
C ARG A 288 14.77 -14.47 2.96
N ASP A 289 13.71 -15.28 2.90
CA ASP A 289 12.86 -15.39 1.72
C ASP A 289 11.78 -14.28 1.75
N ARG A 290 12.07 -13.17 1.09
CA ARG A 290 11.29 -11.92 1.13
C ARG A 290 10.86 -11.40 -0.23
N LEU A 291 10.63 -12.31 -1.20
CA LEU A 291 10.27 -11.91 -2.56
C LEU A 291 9.02 -11.02 -2.62
N MET A 292 8.02 -11.29 -1.78
CA MET A 292 6.78 -10.52 -1.74
C MET A 292 7.03 -9.09 -1.26
N GLU A 293 7.82 -8.92 -0.20
CA GLU A 293 8.24 -7.63 0.33
C GLU A 293 9.13 -6.90 -0.69
N CYS A 294 10.11 -7.58 -1.29
CA CYS A 294 10.93 -7.04 -2.39
C CYS A 294 10.08 -6.54 -3.56
N TYR A 295 9.02 -7.27 -3.93
CA TYR A 295 8.11 -6.83 -4.98
C TYR A 295 7.26 -5.62 -4.53
N PHE A 296 6.77 -5.63 -3.29
CA PHE A 296 6.00 -4.52 -2.71
C PHE A 296 6.80 -3.20 -2.67
N TRP A 297 8.09 -3.24 -2.38
CA TRP A 297 8.98 -2.07 -2.49
C TRP A 297 8.91 -1.43 -3.88
N ASN A 298 9.00 -2.26 -4.92
CA ASN A 298 9.00 -1.79 -6.29
C ASN A 298 7.62 -1.31 -6.77
N VAL A 299 6.54 -1.88 -6.23
CA VAL A 299 5.19 -1.30 -6.38
C VAL A 299 5.12 0.08 -5.75
N GLY A 300 5.74 0.29 -4.58
CA GLY A 300 5.80 1.59 -3.92
C GLY A 300 6.61 2.63 -4.68
N MET A 301 7.67 2.21 -5.37
CA MET A 301 8.52 3.08 -6.16
C MET A 301 7.87 3.51 -7.49
N ILE A 302 7.24 2.59 -8.20
CA ILE A 302 6.79 2.82 -9.58
C ILE A 302 5.64 1.90 -9.98
N PHE A 303 4.41 2.22 -9.58
CA PHE A 303 3.24 1.34 -9.77
C PHE A 303 2.60 1.40 -11.17
N GLU A 304 2.94 2.41 -11.99
CA GLU A 304 2.23 2.69 -13.24
C GLU A 304 2.41 1.54 -14.25
N PRO A 305 1.35 1.09 -14.96
CA PRO A 305 1.40 -0.10 -15.82
C PRO A 305 2.54 -0.13 -16.85
N LYS A 306 2.88 1.02 -17.43
CA LYS A 306 3.94 1.14 -18.46
C LYS A 306 5.34 0.74 -17.97
N PHE A 307 5.56 0.66 -16.66
CA PHE A 307 6.86 0.37 -16.05
C PHE A 307 7.01 -1.06 -15.54
N SER A 308 6.24 -2.00 -16.12
CA SER A 308 6.26 -3.43 -15.75
C SER A 308 7.66 -4.05 -15.72
N ASP A 309 8.43 -3.87 -16.79
CA ASP A 309 9.77 -4.44 -16.87
C ASP A 309 10.71 -3.83 -15.84
N CYS A 310 10.56 -2.53 -15.54
CA CYS A 310 11.32 -1.87 -14.49
C CYS A 310 11.03 -2.50 -13.11
N ARG A 311 9.75 -2.65 -12.73
CA ARG A 311 9.37 -3.28 -11.46
C ARG A 311 9.92 -4.70 -11.32
N LYS A 312 9.80 -5.52 -12.38
CA LYS A 312 10.32 -6.89 -12.39
C LYS A 312 11.84 -6.90 -12.22
N SER A 313 12.58 -6.09 -12.99
CA SER A 313 14.04 -5.97 -12.88
C SER A 313 14.48 -5.52 -11.49
N LEU A 314 13.83 -4.49 -10.92
CA LEU A 314 14.15 -4.00 -9.59
C LEU A 314 13.75 -5.00 -8.48
N THR A 315 12.76 -5.86 -8.71
CA THR A 315 12.41 -6.94 -7.76
C THR A 315 13.49 -8.01 -7.74
N LYS A 316 14.01 -8.38 -8.91
CA LYS A 316 15.17 -9.27 -9.01
C LYS A 316 16.38 -8.68 -8.27
N LEU A 317 16.66 -7.39 -8.48
CA LEU A 317 17.69 -6.64 -7.78
C LEU A 317 17.49 -6.68 -6.26
N ALA A 318 16.31 -6.31 -5.75
CA ALA A 318 16.03 -6.24 -4.32
C ALA A 318 16.15 -7.61 -3.62
N ALA A 319 15.72 -8.69 -4.28
CA ALA A 319 15.87 -10.05 -3.77
C ALA A 319 17.34 -10.46 -3.67
N LEU A 320 18.16 -10.13 -4.69
CA LEU A 320 19.60 -10.36 -4.67
C LEU A 320 20.30 -9.52 -3.60
N VAL A 321 19.95 -8.24 -3.44
CA VAL A 321 20.48 -7.38 -2.38
C VAL A 321 20.20 -8.01 -1.01
N THR A 322 18.95 -8.41 -0.74
CA THR A 322 18.58 -9.04 0.54
C THR A 322 19.37 -10.33 0.80
N THR A 323 19.54 -11.15 -0.24
CA THR A 323 20.30 -12.41 -0.13
C THR A 323 21.78 -12.15 0.14
N ILE A 324 22.37 -11.15 -0.53
CA ILE A 324 23.79 -10.80 -0.37
C ILE A 324 24.00 -10.14 0.99
N ASP A 325 23.11 -9.25 1.43
CA ASP A 325 23.12 -8.68 2.78
C ASP A 325 23.22 -9.78 3.85
N ASP A 326 22.35 -10.80 3.75
CA ASP A 326 22.36 -11.99 4.61
C ASP A 326 23.67 -12.80 4.55
N VAL A 327 24.37 -12.79 3.42
CA VAL A 327 25.69 -13.43 3.33
C VAL A 327 26.70 -12.65 4.16
N TYR A 328 26.64 -11.31 4.18
CA TYR A 328 27.61 -10.46 4.86
C TYR A 328 27.35 -10.26 6.36
N ASP A 329 26.10 -10.16 6.80
CA ASP A 329 25.75 -9.82 8.20
C ASP A 329 25.52 -11.05 9.10
N ILE A 330 25.22 -12.22 8.51
CA ILE A 330 24.89 -13.46 9.24
C ILE A 330 25.93 -14.55 9.10
N TYR A 331 26.23 -14.91 7.85
CA TYR A 331 26.69 -16.26 7.54
C TYR A 331 28.16 -16.34 7.17
N GLY A 332 28.63 -15.44 6.30
CA GLY A 332 30.00 -15.50 5.79
C GLY A 332 31.03 -15.11 6.84
N SER A 333 32.14 -15.85 6.88
CA SER A 333 33.31 -15.42 7.65
C SER A 333 34.03 -14.28 6.93
N LEU A 334 34.83 -13.48 7.66
CA LEU A 334 35.49 -12.32 7.08
C LEU A 334 36.37 -12.68 5.85
N ASP A 335 37.09 -13.80 5.91
CA ASP A 335 37.92 -14.29 4.80
C ASP A 335 37.06 -14.68 3.57
N GLU A 336 35.91 -15.33 3.80
CA GLU A 336 34.97 -15.67 2.72
C GLU A 336 34.36 -14.40 2.09
N LEU A 337 34.02 -13.40 2.91
CA LEU A 337 33.46 -12.14 2.46
C LEU A 337 34.47 -11.32 1.64
N GLU A 338 35.76 -11.37 1.99
CA GLU A 338 36.83 -10.77 1.18
C GLU A 338 36.91 -11.42 -0.20
N LEU A 339 36.83 -12.75 -0.28
CA LEU A 339 36.81 -13.48 -1.55
C LEU A 339 35.57 -13.13 -2.40
N PHE A 340 34.38 -13.09 -1.79
CA PHE A 340 33.15 -12.72 -2.48
C PHE A 340 33.20 -11.27 -3.01
N THR A 341 33.65 -10.33 -2.17
CA THR A 341 33.83 -8.92 -2.56
C THR A 341 34.80 -8.81 -3.73
N ALA A 342 35.91 -9.55 -3.71
CA ALA A 342 36.88 -9.56 -4.80
C ALA A 342 36.30 -10.17 -6.08
N ALA A 343 35.49 -11.22 -5.99
CA ALA A 343 34.83 -11.84 -7.13
C ALA A 343 33.85 -10.85 -7.81
N VAL A 344 33.01 -10.17 -7.03
CA VAL A 344 32.10 -9.12 -7.54
C VAL A 344 32.89 -7.95 -8.13
N HIS A 345 33.97 -7.52 -7.49
CA HIS A 345 34.79 -6.42 -8.01
C HIS A 345 35.46 -6.75 -9.35
N ARG A 346 36.01 -7.97 -9.50
CA ARG A 346 36.59 -8.44 -10.77
C ARG A 346 35.52 -8.65 -11.83
N TRP A 347 34.32 -9.06 -11.41
CA TRP A 347 33.18 -9.40 -12.28
C TRP A 347 33.55 -10.51 -13.28
N ASP A 348 34.24 -11.53 -12.78
CA ASP A 348 34.82 -12.62 -13.55
C ASP A 348 34.21 -13.96 -13.12
N ILE A 349 33.73 -14.74 -14.09
CA ILE A 349 33.07 -16.03 -13.84
C ILE A 349 34.06 -17.08 -13.32
N GLU A 350 35.35 -16.95 -13.64
CA GLU A 350 36.40 -17.87 -13.15
C GLU A 350 36.59 -17.74 -11.63
N ALA A 351 36.17 -16.64 -11.01
CA ALA A 351 36.24 -16.46 -9.56
C ALA A 351 35.42 -17.51 -8.78
N VAL A 352 34.43 -18.13 -9.43
CA VAL A 352 33.59 -19.20 -8.86
C VAL A 352 34.43 -20.38 -8.36
N GLU A 353 35.56 -20.69 -8.98
CA GLU A 353 36.43 -21.80 -8.57
C GLU A 353 37.04 -21.60 -7.17
N THR A 354 37.11 -20.34 -6.72
CA THR A 354 37.73 -19.96 -5.43
C THR A 354 36.73 -19.70 -4.32
N LEU A 355 35.43 -19.57 -4.64
CA LEU A 355 34.40 -19.26 -3.65
C LEU A 355 33.90 -20.52 -2.94
N PRO A 356 33.42 -20.41 -1.69
CA PRO A 356 32.62 -21.47 -1.06
C PRO A 356 31.37 -21.80 -1.88
N ASP A 357 30.90 -23.05 -1.85
CA ASP A 357 29.80 -23.52 -2.72
C ASP A 357 28.52 -22.69 -2.63
N TYR A 358 28.16 -22.20 -1.43
CA TYR A 358 26.98 -21.35 -1.25
C TYR A 358 27.16 -19.96 -1.90
N MET A 359 28.36 -19.40 -1.86
CA MET A 359 28.74 -18.14 -2.50
C MET A 359 28.85 -18.27 -4.02
N LYS A 360 29.25 -19.43 -4.55
CA LYS A 360 29.26 -19.71 -5.99
C LYS A 360 27.88 -19.47 -6.61
N LEU A 361 26.86 -20.05 -5.98
CA LEU A 361 25.48 -19.93 -6.46
C LEU A 361 24.99 -18.48 -6.36
N CYS A 362 25.27 -17.81 -5.23
CA CYS A 362 24.91 -16.40 -5.04
C CYS A 362 25.56 -15.48 -6.09
N PHE A 363 26.87 -15.64 -6.32
CA PHE A 363 27.61 -14.86 -7.31
C PHE A 363 27.11 -15.12 -8.74
N LEU A 364 26.89 -16.39 -9.13
CA LEU A 364 26.37 -16.71 -10.46
C LEU A 364 24.96 -16.17 -10.68
N ALA A 365 24.09 -16.23 -9.67
CA ALA A 365 22.76 -15.65 -9.74
C ALA A 365 22.82 -14.12 -9.94
N LEU A 366 23.69 -13.44 -9.18
CA LEU A 366 23.96 -12.00 -9.34
C LEU A 366 24.48 -11.67 -10.75
N TYR A 367 25.52 -12.39 -11.18
CA TYR A 367 26.19 -12.18 -12.47
C TYR A 367 25.22 -12.36 -13.63
N ASN A 368 24.50 -13.49 -13.67
CA ASN A 368 23.57 -13.82 -14.74
C ASN A 368 22.41 -12.83 -14.80
N THR A 369 21.80 -12.52 -13.65
CA THR A 369 20.66 -11.60 -13.57
C THR A 369 21.03 -10.18 -14.00
N THR A 370 22.19 -9.68 -13.54
CA THR A 370 22.68 -8.35 -13.91
C THR A 370 23.04 -8.27 -15.39
N ASN A 371 23.69 -9.29 -15.94
CA ASN A 371 24.04 -9.32 -17.36
C ASN A 371 22.82 -9.52 -18.26
N GLU A 372 21.80 -10.26 -17.83
CA GLU A 372 20.50 -10.35 -18.51
C GLU A 372 19.86 -8.96 -18.65
N MET A 373 19.78 -8.19 -17.54
CA MET A 373 19.26 -6.82 -17.59
C MET A 373 20.06 -5.92 -18.52
N ALA A 374 21.40 -6.03 -18.47
CA ALA A 374 22.26 -5.23 -19.33
C ALA A 374 22.10 -5.61 -20.81
N TYR A 375 21.89 -6.89 -21.12
CA TYR A 375 21.58 -7.36 -22.48
C TYR A 375 20.25 -6.79 -22.99
N ASP A 376 19.21 -6.79 -22.16
CA ASP A 376 17.91 -6.21 -22.53
C ASP A 376 17.99 -4.70 -22.80
N ILE A 377 18.81 -3.97 -22.03
CA ILE A 377 19.07 -2.55 -22.26
C ILE A 377 19.91 -2.34 -23.52
N LEU A 378 20.95 -3.15 -23.75
CA LEU A 378 21.74 -3.10 -24.97
C LEU A 378 20.86 -3.34 -26.21
N LYS A 379 19.96 -4.33 -26.15
CA LYS A 379 19.03 -4.64 -27.23
C LYS A 379 18.05 -3.50 -27.51
N ARG A 380 17.54 -2.82 -26.48
CA ARG A 380 16.55 -1.73 -26.63
C ARG A 380 17.18 -0.38 -26.99
N LYS A 381 18.29 -0.03 -26.35
CA LYS A 381 18.90 1.31 -26.38
C LYS A 381 20.25 1.37 -27.10
N GLY A 382 20.85 0.22 -27.43
CA GLY A 382 22.17 0.16 -28.06
C GLY A 382 23.33 0.51 -27.12
N VAL A 383 23.10 0.59 -25.80
CA VAL A 383 24.10 1.01 -24.81
C VAL A 383 24.49 -0.16 -23.91
N ASN A 384 25.80 -0.41 -23.79
CA ASN A 384 26.33 -1.39 -22.86
C ASN A 384 26.44 -0.80 -21.44
N ILE A 385 25.57 -1.26 -20.54
CA ILE A 385 25.51 -0.76 -19.16
C ILE A 385 26.24 -1.66 -18.14
N ILE A 386 26.82 -2.80 -18.55
CA ILE A 386 27.55 -3.72 -17.67
C ILE A 386 28.62 -2.99 -16.83
N PRO A 387 29.45 -2.08 -17.39
CA PRO A 387 30.49 -1.39 -16.61
C PRO A 387 29.94 -0.56 -15.45
N HIS A 388 28.71 -0.07 -15.57
CA HIS A 388 28.04 0.76 -14.58
C HIS A 388 27.41 -0.11 -13.48
N LEU A 389 26.64 -1.14 -13.87
CA LEU A 389 26.00 -2.05 -12.92
C LEU A 389 27.03 -2.81 -12.09
N LYS A 390 28.09 -3.33 -12.71
CA LYS A 390 29.15 -4.05 -11.97
C LYS A 390 29.86 -3.17 -10.95
N ARG A 391 30.05 -1.88 -11.26
CA ARG A 391 30.68 -0.92 -10.33
C ARG A 391 29.79 -0.71 -9.13
N ALA A 392 28.51 -0.44 -9.36
CA ALA A 392 27.54 -0.21 -8.29
C ALA A 392 27.42 -1.43 -7.35
N TRP A 393 27.39 -2.65 -7.90
CA TRP A 393 27.41 -3.88 -7.10
C TRP A 393 28.71 -4.08 -6.33
N ALA A 394 29.85 -3.80 -6.94
CA ALA A 394 31.15 -3.88 -6.27
C ALA A 394 31.26 -2.88 -5.13
N ASP A 395 30.76 -1.66 -5.30
CA ASP A 395 30.78 -0.63 -4.27
C ASP A 395 29.83 -0.99 -3.11
N LEU A 396 28.65 -1.55 -3.39
CA LEU A 396 27.78 -2.11 -2.35
C LEU A 396 28.48 -3.20 -1.53
N CYS A 397 29.07 -4.20 -2.19
CA CYS A 397 29.76 -5.31 -1.52
C CYS A 397 30.95 -4.84 -0.66
N LYS A 398 31.69 -3.81 -1.10
CA LYS A 398 32.75 -3.20 -0.29
C LYS A 398 32.20 -2.53 0.97
N THR A 399 31.04 -1.87 0.88
CA THR A 399 30.42 -1.24 2.06
C THR A 399 29.86 -2.27 3.03
N PHE A 400 29.30 -3.38 2.55
CA PHE A 400 28.95 -4.53 3.41
C PHE A 400 30.17 -5.15 4.08
N LEU A 401 31.27 -5.35 3.34
CA LEU A 401 32.52 -5.86 3.92
C LEU A 401 33.06 -4.92 5.02
N LYS A 402 32.91 -3.61 4.85
CA LYS A 402 33.34 -2.63 5.86
C LYS A 402 32.48 -2.73 7.13
N GLU A 403 31.17 -2.91 6.99
CA GLU A 403 30.26 -3.12 8.12
C GLU A 403 30.52 -4.45 8.83
N ALA A 404 30.73 -5.54 8.09
CA ALA A 404 31.15 -6.82 8.65
C ALA A 404 32.46 -6.70 9.44
N ASN A 405 33.44 -5.95 8.93
CA ASN A 405 34.69 -5.65 9.62
C ASN A 405 34.47 -4.91 10.95
N TRP A 406 33.67 -3.84 10.95
CA TRP A 406 33.33 -3.11 12.18
C TRP A 406 32.67 -4.03 13.19
N CYS A 407 31.74 -4.87 12.72
CA CYS A 407 31.00 -5.78 13.57
C CYS A 407 31.90 -6.85 14.20
N THR A 408 32.76 -7.50 13.43
CA THR A 408 33.69 -8.53 13.91
C THR A 408 34.69 -7.95 14.90
N LYS A 409 35.19 -6.73 14.65
CA LYS A 409 36.13 -6.03 15.55
C LYS A 409 35.46 -5.34 16.73
N ARG A 410 34.11 -5.33 16.78
CA ARG A 410 33.30 -4.57 17.75
C ARG A 410 33.67 -3.10 17.78
N GLU A 411 33.98 -2.56 16.61
CA GLU A 411 34.28 -1.15 16.42
C GLU A 411 32.96 -0.38 16.19
N THR A 412 32.83 0.74 16.88
CA THR A 412 31.81 1.74 16.59
C THR A 412 32.48 2.90 15.87
N PRO A 413 32.20 3.11 14.56
CA PRO A 413 32.78 4.22 13.81
C PRO A 413 32.23 5.56 14.30
N THR A 414 32.86 6.67 13.87
CA THR A 414 32.24 8.00 14.04
C THR A 414 30.95 8.07 13.24
N PHE A 415 30.02 8.93 13.65
CA PHE A 415 28.75 9.12 12.97
C PHE A 415 28.95 9.46 11.49
N LYS A 416 29.89 10.35 11.16
CA LYS A 416 30.21 10.67 9.77
C LYS A 416 30.77 9.48 8.99
N ALA A 417 31.71 8.73 9.57
CA ALA A 417 32.30 7.57 8.91
C ALA A 417 31.30 6.44 8.69
N TYR A 418 30.34 6.28 9.61
CA TYR A 418 29.17 5.42 9.43
C TYR A 418 28.34 5.89 8.25
N LEU A 419 27.88 7.15 8.24
CA LEU A 419 27.00 7.66 7.19
C LEU A 419 27.61 7.59 5.79
N ASP A 420 28.91 7.85 5.65
CA ASP A 420 29.60 7.75 4.36
C ASP A 420 29.58 6.31 3.80
N ASN A 421 29.55 5.29 4.67
CA ASN A 421 29.37 3.89 4.27
C ASN A 421 27.89 3.54 4.09
N ALA A 422 27.08 3.94 5.06
CA ALA A 422 25.67 3.60 5.21
C ALA A 422 24.81 4.13 4.05
N LEU A 423 25.23 5.24 3.44
CA LEU A 423 24.65 5.80 2.22
C LEU A 423 24.61 4.77 1.08
N VAL A 424 25.68 3.98 0.94
CA VAL A 424 25.80 2.97 -0.13
C VAL A 424 25.28 1.61 0.36
N SER A 425 25.60 1.22 1.61
CA SER A 425 25.22 -0.10 2.14
C SER A 425 23.72 -0.32 2.23
N VAL A 426 22.92 0.74 2.40
CA VAL A 426 21.45 0.64 2.36
C VAL A 426 20.90 0.30 0.97
N SER A 427 21.75 0.19 -0.06
CA SER A 427 21.42 -0.11 -1.46
C SER A 427 20.67 0.97 -2.25
N GLY A 428 20.30 2.11 -1.63
CA GLY A 428 19.60 3.20 -2.32
C GLY A 428 20.33 3.75 -3.56
N VAL A 429 21.66 3.86 -3.48
CA VAL A 429 22.52 4.24 -4.62
C VAL A 429 22.46 3.19 -5.74
N LEU A 430 22.56 1.91 -5.39
CA LEU A 430 22.49 0.80 -6.35
C LEU A 430 21.13 0.76 -7.07
N ILE A 431 20.04 0.93 -6.32
CA ILE A 431 18.68 1.03 -6.84
C ILE A 431 18.58 2.22 -7.81
N SER A 432 19.09 3.39 -7.42
CA SER A 432 19.09 4.58 -8.28
C SER A 432 19.85 4.34 -9.60
N VAL A 433 21.00 3.66 -9.56
CA VAL A 433 21.74 3.30 -10.78
C VAL A 433 20.90 2.44 -11.72
N HIS A 434 20.22 1.41 -11.20
CA HIS A 434 19.35 0.55 -12.01
C HIS A 434 18.13 1.29 -12.55
N VAL A 435 17.47 2.09 -11.71
CA VAL A 435 16.31 2.92 -12.08
C VAL A 435 16.67 3.85 -13.24
N TYR A 436 17.81 4.52 -13.19
CA TYR A 436 18.25 5.43 -14.27
C TYR A 436 18.34 4.71 -15.61
N PHE A 437 19.02 3.56 -15.68
CA PHE A 437 19.13 2.84 -16.95
C PHE A 437 17.81 2.23 -17.42
N LEU A 438 16.94 1.80 -16.49
CA LEU A 438 15.65 1.21 -16.82
C LEU A 438 14.65 2.26 -17.34
N LEU A 439 14.68 3.49 -16.81
CA LEU A 439 13.68 4.53 -17.09
C LEU A 439 14.11 5.60 -18.10
N THR A 440 15.37 6.00 -18.12
CA THR A 440 15.83 7.16 -18.90
C THR A 440 16.00 6.80 -20.37
N GLU A 441 15.40 7.55 -21.29
CA GLU A 441 15.53 7.29 -22.73
C GLU A 441 16.92 7.67 -23.25
N THR A 442 17.45 8.82 -22.81
CA THR A 442 18.75 9.33 -23.27
C THR A 442 19.80 9.33 -22.15
N ILE A 443 20.81 8.48 -22.29
CA ILE A 443 21.91 8.40 -21.31
C ILE A 443 22.92 9.52 -21.57
N THR A 444 23.05 10.45 -20.62
CA THR A 444 24.03 11.55 -20.70
C THR A 444 25.22 11.30 -19.78
N LYS A 445 26.40 11.81 -20.19
CA LYS A 445 27.62 11.74 -19.36
C LYS A 445 27.48 12.52 -18.06
N GLU A 446 26.81 13.66 -18.10
CA GLU A 446 26.53 14.51 -16.95
C GLU A 446 25.70 13.78 -15.90
N ALA A 447 24.58 13.16 -16.30
CA ALA A 447 23.75 12.38 -15.39
C ALA A 447 24.52 11.19 -14.78
N LEU A 448 25.37 10.51 -15.56
CA LEU A 448 26.23 9.43 -15.03
C LEU A 448 27.25 9.93 -14.00
N GLU A 449 27.85 11.10 -14.22
CA GLU A 449 28.76 11.70 -13.23
C GLU A 449 28.02 12.10 -11.94
N CYS A 450 26.81 12.65 -12.08
CA CYS A 450 25.93 12.99 -10.97
C CYS A 450 25.47 11.74 -10.19
N LEU A 451 25.23 10.63 -10.88
CA LEU A 451 24.75 9.37 -10.30
C LEU A 451 25.86 8.56 -9.63
N GLU A 452 27.03 8.44 -10.24
CA GLU A 452 28.06 7.47 -9.83
C GLU A 452 29.24 8.07 -9.05
N LYS A 453 29.45 9.39 -9.13
CA LYS A 453 30.64 10.04 -8.54
C LYS A 453 30.28 11.12 -7.54
N LYS A 454 29.33 11.98 -7.89
CA LYS A 454 28.96 13.13 -7.05
C LYS A 454 27.85 12.80 -6.06
N TYR A 455 27.05 11.77 -6.34
CA TYR A 455 25.78 11.48 -5.66
C TYR A 455 24.90 12.72 -5.57
N HIS A 456 24.25 13.04 -6.69
CA HIS A 456 23.27 14.13 -6.78
C HIS A 456 22.30 14.12 -5.59
N PRO A 457 21.85 15.28 -5.05
CA PRO A 457 21.04 15.30 -3.84
C PRO A 457 19.79 14.42 -3.89
N LEU A 458 19.18 14.22 -5.06
CA LEU A 458 18.10 13.23 -5.26
C LEU A 458 18.49 11.79 -4.89
N VAL A 459 19.70 11.36 -5.26
CA VAL A 459 20.23 10.02 -4.98
C VAL A 459 20.70 9.93 -3.52
N GLU A 460 21.43 10.95 -3.07
CA GLU A 460 21.95 11.03 -1.71
C GLU A 460 20.81 11.05 -0.68
N CYS A 461 19.90 12.01 -0.79
CA CYS A 461 18.85 12.23 0.21
C CYS A 461 17.82 11.10 0.21
N SER A 462 17.44 10.53 -0.94
CA SER A 462 16.54 9.37 -0.96
C SER A 462 17.16 8.15 -0.29
N SER A 463 18.46 7.93 -0.49
CA SER A 463 19.22 6.85 0.17
C SER A 463 19.40 7.11 1.66
N LEU A 464 19.66 8.35 2.08
CA LEU A 464 19.75 8.72 3.49
C LEU A 464 18.40 8.56 4.21
N ILE A 465 17.29 8.99 3.61
CA ILE A 465 15.95 8.78 4.19
C ILE A 465 15.68 7.29 4.34
N PHE A 466 16.06 6.47 3.35
CA PHE A 466 15.97 5.03 3.46
C PHE A 466 16.80 4.52 4.65
N ARG A 467 18.10 4.84 4.70
CA ARG A 467 19.00 4.40 5.79
C ARG A 467 18.46 4.82 7.16
N PHE A 468 18.13 6.09 7.35
CA PHE A 468 17.63 6.58 8.63
C PHE A 468 16.29 5.94 9.03
N SER A 469 15.39 5.70 8.08
CA SER A 469 14.12 5.01 8.37
C SER A 469 14.37 3.59 8.84
N ASN A 470 15.28 2.87 8.17
CA ASN A 470 15.71 1.53 8.54
C ASN A 470 16.32 1.52 9.95
N ASP A 471 17.39 2.29 10.20
CA ASP A 471 18.08 2.33 11.50
C ASP A 471 17.14 2.69 12.66
N LEU A 472 16.22 3.64 12.45
CA LEU A 472 15.21 4.00 13.46
C LEU A 472 14.34 2.81 13.86
N ALA A 473 14.02 1.93 12.92
CA ALA A 473 13.16 0.78 13.14
C ALA A 473 13.90 -0.49 13.60
N THR A 474 15.15 -0.68 13.16
CA THR A 474 15.89 -1.95 13.34
C THR A 474 16.97 -1.92 14.41
N SER A 475 17.47 -0.74 14.78
CA SER A 475 18.61 -0.54 15.70
C SER A 475 18.62 -1.42 16.95
N LYS A 476 17.47 -1.58 17.61
CA LYS A 476 17.37 -2.41 18.82
C LYS A 476 17.61 -3.90 18.52
N ALA A 477 16.99 -4.42 17.45
CA ALA A 477 17.13 -5.83 17.08
C ALA A 477 18.53 -6.12 16.50
N GLU A 478 19.13 -5.18 15.80
CA GLU A 478 20.53 -5.24 15.33
C GLU A 478 21.51 -5.35 16.50
N LEU A 479 21.34 -4.52 17.53
CA LEU A 479 22.12 -4.57 18.77
C LEU A 479 22.00 -5.91 19.49
N GLU A 480 20.79 -6.44 19.63
CA GLU A 480 20.53 -7.74 20.27
C GLU A 480 21.20 -8.90 19.52
N ARG A 481 21.42 -8.75 18.20
CA ARG A 481 22.13 -9.72 17.34
C ARG A 481 23.65 -9.51 17.30
N GLY A 482 24.16 -8.49 17.98
CA GLY A 482 25.59 -8.22 18.09
C GLY A 482 26.17 -7.27 17.03
N GLU A 483 25.32 -6.53 16.31
CA GLU A 483 25.77 -5.44 15.44
C GLU A 483 26.28 -4.25 16.26
N SER A 484 27.38 -3.63 15.82
CA SER A 484 28.08 -2.57 16.57
C SER A 484 27.94 -1.16 15.98
N ALA A 485 27.23 -1.01 14.86
CA ALA A 485 27.15 0.25 14.12
C ALA A 485 25.77 0.47 13.46
N ASN A 486 25.04 1.45 13.95
CA ASN A 486 23.90 2.09 13.27
C ASN A 486 23.90 3.60 13.57
N SER A 487 23.07 4.38 12.88
CA SER A 487 23.07 5.84 13.01
C SER A 487 22.87 6.31 14.45
N ILE A 488 21.99 5.64 15.21
CA ILE A 488 21.65 6.00 16.58
C ILE A 488 22.85 5.77 17.50
N LEU A 489 23.45 4.59 17.43
CA LEU A 489 24.60 4.22 18.25
C LEU A 489 25.82 5.08 17.97
N CYS A 490 26.15 5.28 16.69
CA CYS A 490 27.32 6.07 16.32
C CYS A 490 27.17 7.52 16.82
N TYR A 491 25.97 8.09 16.71
CA TYR A 491 25.68 9.44 17.21
C TYR A 491 25.73 9.52 18.74
N MET A 492 25.14 8.56 19.45
CA MET A 492 25.21 8.47 20.91
C MET A 492 26.66 8.35 21.40
N HIS A 493 27.45 7.49 20.76
CA HIS A 493 28.84 7.26 21.12
C HIS A 493 29.72 8.51 20.90
N GLU A 494 29.50 9.24 19.81
CA GLU A 494 30.29 10.43 19.48
C GLU A 494 29.93 11.65 20.33
N THR A 495 28.65 11.81 20.68
CA THR A 495 28.15 13.03 21.35
C THR A 495 27.82 12.87 22.83
N GLY A 496 27.68 11.62 23.32
CA GLY A 496 27.31 11.32 24.70
C GLY A 496 25.84 11.59 25.06
N VAL A 497 24.97 11.81 24.06
CA VAL A 497 23.53 12.08 24.27
C VAL A 497 22.74 10.80 24.55
N SER A 498 21.51 10.97 25.03
CA SER A 498 20.57 9.85 25.23
C SER A 498 20.07 9.26 23.90
N GLU A 499 19.58 8.01 23.93
CA GLU A 499 18.99 7.36 22.75
C GLU A 499 17.81 8.17 22.19
N GLN A 500 16.98 8.77 23.04
CA GLN A 500 15.86 9.58 22.60
C GLN A 500 16.33 10.85 21.86
N GLU A 501 17.37 11.52 22.36
CA GLU A 501 17.96 12.69 21.68
C GLU A 501 18.59 12.29 20.35
N ALA A 502 19.27 11.14 20.28
CA ALA A 502 19.81 10.59 19.05
C ALA A 502 18.69 10.30 18.03
N ARG A 503 17.63 9.58 18.42
CA ARG A 503 16.47 9.30 17.56
C ARG A 503 15.80 10.59 17.04
N ASN A 504 15.69 11.61 17.89
CA ASN A 504 15.16 12.92 17.49
C ASN A 504 16.07 13.60 16.46
N HIS A 505 17.38 13.53 16.64
CA HIS A 505 18.36 14.06 15.67
C HIS A 505 18.28 13.33 14.33
N ILE A 506 18.23 11.99 14.33
CA ILE A 506 18.06 11.22 13.09
C ILE A 506 16.74 11.59 12.38
N SER A 507 15.66 11.78 13.14
CA SER A 507 14.39 12.23 12.59
C SER A 507 14.47 13.64 11.97
N SER A 508 15.26 14.56 12.55
CA SER A 508 15.46 15.88 11.94
C SER A 508 16.29 15.80 10.65
N LEU A 509 17.27 14.90 10.56
CA LEU A 509 18.04 14.67 9.33
C LEU A 509 17.17 14.13 8.19
N ILE A 510 16.15 13.32 8.48
CA ILE A 510 15.15 12.90 7.48
C ILE A 510 14.40 14.13 6.93
N GLU A 511 13.97 15.04 7.81
CA GLU A 511 13.26 16.26 7.41
C GLU A 511 14.15 17.20 6.57
N GLU A 512 15.44 17.34 6.92
CA GLU A 512 16.42 18.09 6.11
C GLU A 512 16.63 17.44 4.73
N ALA A 513 16.74 16.12 4.67
CA ALA A 513 16.87 15.38 3.41
C ALA A 513 15.64 15.60 2.50
N TRP A 514 14.42 15.62 3.06
CA TRP A 514 13.19 15.94 2.34
C TRP A 514 13.22 17.35 1.74
N LYS A 515 13.65 18.36 2.50
CA LYS A 515 13.77 19.74 2.01
C LYS A 515 14.75 19.87 0.85
N LYS A 516 15.89 19.19 0.92
CA LYS A 516 16.87 19.13 -0.17
C LYS A 516 16.26 18.48 -1.41
N MET A 517 15.57 17.34 -1.27
CA MET A 517 14.89 16.70 -2.41
C MET A 517 13.82 17.60 -3.03
N ASN A 518 13.01 18.27 -2.20
CA ASN A 518 11.99 19.20 -2.68
C ASN A 518 12.58 20.29 -3.59
N LYS A 519 13.75 20.83 -3.22
CA LYS A 519 14.46 21.83 -4.03
C LYS A 519 14.89 21.26 -5.40
N GLU A 520 15.37 20.03 -5.43
CA GLU A 520 15.76 19.37 -6.69
C GLU A 520 14.58 19.06 -7.61
N ARG A 521 13.36 18.90 -7.08
CA ARG A 521 12.16 18.66 -7.90
C ARG A 521 11.77 19.89 -8.73
N VAL A 522 12.04 21.09 -8.23
CA VAL A 522 11.73 22.37 -8.92
C VAL A 522 12.93 22.91 -9.71
N ALA A 523 14.10 22.28 -9.62
CA ALA A 523 15.30 22.71 -10.34
C ALA A 523 15.11 22.61 -11.86
N ALA A 524 15.29 23.72 -12.56
CA ALA A 524 15.09 23.80 -14.01
C ALA A 524 16.15 23.02 -14.82
N ASP A 525 17.30 22.74 -14.23
CA ASP A 525 18.48 22.15 -14.84
C ASP A 525 18.80 20.74 -14.30
N SER A 526 17.79 20.02 -13.77
CA SER A 526 17.99 18.65 -13.31
C SER A 526 18.59 17.76 -14.41
N PRO A 527 19.65 16.99 -14.14
CA PRO A 527 20.26 16.09 -15.13
C PRO A 527 19.41 14.84 -15.38
N PHE A 528 18.30 14.66 -14.66
CA PHE A 528 17.47 13.46 -14.71
C PHE A 528 16.07 13.73 -15.29
N GLU A 529 15.53 12.75 -15.99
CA GLU A 529 14.16 12.81 -16.51
C GLU A 529 13.12 12.64 -15.38
N LYS A 530 11.92 13.23 -15.55
CA LYS A 530 10.81 13.19 -14.56
C LYS A 530 10.55 11.80 -13.95
N PRO A 531 10.52 10.68 -14.70
CA PRO A 531 10.29 9.35 -14.11
C PRO A 531 11.37 8.94 -13.09
N PHE A 532 12.63 9.31 -13.33
CA PHE A 532 13.71 9.05 -12.37
C PHE A 532 13.53 9.88 -11.10
N ILE A 533 13.25 11.17 -11.25
CA ILE A 533 13.02 12.09 -10.12
C ILE A 533 11.88 11.56 -9.24
N GLU A 534 10.73 11.24 -9.83
CA GLU A 534 9.59 10.71 -9.06
C GLU A 534 9.89 9.36 -8.41
N THR A 535 10.67 8.50 -9.06
CA THR A 535 11.09 7.22 -8.48
C THR A 535 12.02 7.42 -7.27
N ALA A 536 12.92 8.42 -7.29
CA ALA A 536 13.76 8.75 -6.14
C ALA A 536 12.94 9.25 -4.94
N PHE A 537 11.91 10.08 -5.19
CA PHE A 537 10.94 10.47 -4.16
C PHE A 537 10.16 9.28 -3.61
N ASN A 538 9.73 8.37 -4.50
CA ASN A 538 8.99 7.20 -4.09
C ASN A 538 9.86 6.18 -3.34
N LEU A 539 11.17 6.12 -3.59
CA LEU A 539 12.12 5.35 -2.76
C LEU A 539 12.10 5.84 -1.30
N ALA A 540 12.15 7.16 -1.09
CA ALA A 540 12.06 7.74 0.25
C ALA A 540 10.70 7.42 0.92
N ARG A 541 9.59 7.57 0.17
CA ARG A 541 8.23 7.26 0.66
C ARG A 541 8.06 5.80 1.05
N ILE A 542 8.50 4.87 0.20
CA ILE A 542 8.34 3.43 0.48
C ILE A 542 9.26 2.97 1.61
N ALA A 543 10.43 3.60 1.80
CA ALA A 543 11.28 3.31 2.94
C ALA A 543 10.62 3.76 4.25
N GLN A 544 10.13 5.00 4.32
CA GLN A 544 9.39 5.47 5.50
C GLN A 544 8.13 4.65 5.74
N CYS A 545 7.43 4.23 4.68
CA CYS A 545 6.29 3.33 4.81
C CYS A 545 6.70 1.99 5.43
N THR A 546 7.71 1.33 4.87
CA THR A 546 8.15 -0.01 5.29
C THR A 546 8.59 -0.02 6.75
N TYR A 547 9.32 1.02 7.17
CA TYR A 547 9.89 1.09 8.51
C TYR A 547 9.07 1.89 9.53
N GLN A 548 7.88 2.37 9.15
CA GLN A 548 7.06 3.24 10.00
C GLN A 548 6.69 2.62 11.37
N ASN A 549 6.49 1.30 11.41
CA ASN A 549 5.99 0.58 12.59
C ASN A 549 6.93 -0.54 13.05
N GLY A 550 8.21 -0.48 12.68
CA GLY A 550 9.19 -1.55 12.92
C GLY A 550 9.74 -2.12 11.61
N ASP A 551 10.39 -3.28 11.68
CA ASP A 551 11.02 -3.91 10.52
C ASP A 551 10.01 -4.57 9.57
N GLY A 552 9.40 -3.76 8.70
CA GLY A 552 8.44 -4.24 7.70
C GLY A 552 9.04 -5.07 6.55
N HIS A 553 10.37 -5.21 6.47
CA HIS A 553 11.05 -5.98 5.42
C HIS A 553 11.62 -7.30 5.96
N GLY A 554 12.45 -7.25 7.00
CA GLY A 554 13.11 -8.41 7.57
C GLY A 554 12.17 -9.25 8.44
N VAL A 555 11.35 -8.61 9.28
CA VAL A 555 10.42 -9.27 10.22
C VAL A 555 9.02 -8.63 10.15
N PRO A 556 8.31 -8.77 9.01
CA PRO A 556 7.05 -8.08 8.78
C PRO A 556 5.97 -8.49 9.78
N ASP A 557 5.43 -7.51 10.49
CA ASP A 557 4.30 -7.66 11.39
C ASP A 557 2.97 -7.75 10.63
N ASN A 558 1.84 -7.85 11.35
CA ASN A 558 0.53 -7.90 10.72
C ASN A 558 0.19 -6.61 9.96
N LYS A 559 0.69 -5.44 10.38
CA LYS A 559 0.44 -4.18 9.68
C LYS A 559 1.16 -4.15 8.33
N ALA A 560 2.42 -4.58 8.28
CA ALA A 560 3.19 -4.70 7.04
C ALA A 560 2.51 -5.69 6.07
N LYS A 561 2.10 -6.87 6.58
CA LYS A 561 1.38 -7.87 5.78
C LYS A 561 0.05 -7.34 5.23
N ASN A 562 -0.72 -6.60 6.04
CA ASN A 562 -1.98 -6.00 5.60
C ASN A 562 -1.78 -4.94 4.51
N ARG A 563 -0.68 -4.18 4.53
CA ARG A 563 -0.35 -3.21 3.47
C ARG A 563 -0.06 -3.89 2.14
N VAL A 564 0.69 -4.99 2.18
CA VAL A 564 0.93 -5.83 1.00
C VAL A 564 -0.41 -6.39 0.49
N SER A 565 -1.22 -6.95 1.39
CA SER A 565 -2.52 -7.54 1.04
C SER A 565 -3.44 -6.52 0.37
N SER A 566 -3.61 -5.33 0.96
CA SER A 566 -4.56 -4.32 0.48
C SER A 566 -4.18 -3.70 -0.88
N VAL A 567 -2.89 -3.72 -1.25
CA VAL A 567 -2.41 -3.20 -2.52
C VAL A 567 -2.38 -4.27 -3.60
N ILE A 568 -1.89 -5.48 -3.28
CA ILE A 568 -1.56 -6.50 -4.28
C ILE A 568 -2.62 -7.61 -4.34
N ILE A 569 -3.29 -7.93 -3.23
CA ILE A 569 -4.13 -9.14 -3.11
C ILE A 569 -5.62 -8.81 -3.10
N GLU A 570 -6.05 -7.89 -2.24
CA GLU A 570 -7.46 -7.60 -1.98
C GLU A 570 -8.01 -6.55 -2.95
N PRO A 571 -8.93 -6.91 -3.86
CA PRO A 571 -9.52 -5.95 -4.77
C PRO A 571 -10.48 -5.02 -4.03
N ILE A 572 -10.66 -3.82 -4.57
CA ILE A 572 -11.69 -2.90 -4.10
C ILE A 572 -13.04 -3.40 -4.60
N THR A 573 -13.98 -3.61 -3.68
CA THR A 573 -15.30 -4.11 -4.01
C THR A 573 -16.14 -3.08 -4.76
N TYR A 574 -16.76 -3.53 -5.85
CA TYR A 574 -17.91 -2.86 -6.45
C TYR A 574 -19.13 -3.25 -5.63
N LEU A 575 -19.72 -2.31 -4.90
CA LEU A 575 -21.16 -2.39 -4.72
C LEU A 575 -21.78 -2.08 -6.08
N HIS A 576 -21.99 -3.12 -6.89
CA HIS A 576 -22.88 -3.05 -8.05
C HIS A 576 -24.30 -2.80 -7.52
N PHE A 577 -24.62 -1.56 -7.15
CA PHE A 577 -25.99 -1.21 -6.78
C PHE A 577 -26.88 -1.07 -8.03
N TRP A 578 -26.30 -1.07 -9.25
CA TRP A 578 -27.04 -0.94 -10.53
C TRP A 578 -26.32 -1.58 -11.73
N GLY A 579 -26.06 -2.91 -11.72
CA GLY A 579 -25.42 -3.54 -12.90
C GLY A 579 -25.90 -4.93 -13.32
N SER A 580 -26.45 -5.73 -12.42
CA SER A 580 -26.95 -7.08 -12.76
C SER A 580 -28.46 -7.15 -12.98
N VAL A 581 -29.17 -6.00 -13.02
CA VAL A 581 -30.63 -5.92 -13.28
C VAL A 581 -30.98 -5.21 -14.59
N LEU A 582 -30.00 -4.60 -15.28
CA LEU A 582 -30.24 -3.83 -16.51
C LEU A 582 -29.73 -4.48 -17.80
N ASP A 583 -29.27 -5.74 -17.75
CA ASP A 583 -28.90 -6.50 -18.95
C ASP A 583 -30.02 -7.44 -19.46
N LEU A 584 -31.23 -7.28 -18.92
CA LEU A 584 -32.44 -7.86 -19.49
C LEU A 584 -33.30 -6.73 -20.04
N GLY A 585 -33.26 -6.58 -21.36
CA GLY A 585 -33.98 -5.54 -22.08
C GLY A 585 -35.43 -5.39 -21.65
N GLY A 586 -35.88 -4.12 -21.57
CA GLY A 586 -37.27 -3.71 -21.63
C GLY A 586 -38.26 -4.47 -20.73
N GLY A 587 -38.29 -4.16 -19.43
CA GLY A 587 -39.41 -4.55 -18.55
C GLY A 587 -39.12 -4.58 -17.05
N SER A 588 -37.84 -4.65 -16.64
CA SER A 588 -37.44 -4.97 -15.26
C SER A 588 -37.42 -3.81 -14.26
N ALA A 589 -37.58 -2.56 -14.70
CA ALA A 589 -37.54 -1.38 -13.81
C ALA A 589 -38.60 -1.41 -12.68
N ARG A 590 -39.71 -2.15 -12.87
CA ARG A 590 -40.83 -2.21 -11.90
C ARG A 590 -40.64 -3.29 -10.82
N LEU A 591 -39.85 -4.33 -11.06
CA LEU A 591 -39.54 -5.35 -10.04
C LEU A 591 -38.43 -4.87 -9.07
N GLY A 592 -37.47 -4.08 -9.56
CA GLY A 592 -36.43 -3.49 -8.72
C GLY A 592 -36.99 -2.58 -7.61
N VAL A 593 -38.07 -1.84 -7.91
CA VAL A 593 -38.79 -1.02 -6.93
C VAL A 593 -39.46 -1.88 -5.84
N LEU A 594 -39.96 -3.06 -6.20
CA LEU A 594 -40.63 -3.97 -5.26
C LEU A 594 -39.62 -4.60 -4.28
N VAL A 595 -38.45 -4.99 -4.77
CA VAL A 595 -37.36 -5.53 -3.94
C VAL A 595 -36.78 -4.44 -3.03
N TRP A 596 -36.68 -3.21 -3.53
CA TRP A 596 -36.27 -2.04 -2.75
C TRP A 596 -37.28 -1.70 -1.64
N ALA A 597 -38.58 -1.70 -1.93
CA ALA A 597 -39.64 -1.47 -0.94
C ALA A 597 -39.70 -2.56 0.15
N LEU A 598 -39.51 -3.83 -0.23
CA LEU A 598 -39.46 -4.95 0.71
C LEU A 598 -38.20 -4.91 1.59
N SER A 599 -37.05 -4.58 1.00
CA SER A 599 -35.77 -4.46 1.74
C SER A 599 -35.80 -3.27 2.69
N TRP A 600 -36.37 -2.14 2.27
CA TRP A 600 -36.51 -0.95 3.12
C TRP A 600 -37.54 -1.16 4.23
N GLY A 601 -38.65 -1.86 3.97
CA GLY A 601 -39.62 -2.23 5.01
C GLY A 601 -39.04 -3.14 6.10
N ILE A 602 -38.13 -4.04 5.72
CA ILE A 602 -37.39 -4.91 6.66
C ILE A 602 -36.37 -4.08 7.46
N LEU A 603 -35.61 -3.19 6.80
CA LEU A 603 -34.62 -2.33 7.45
C LEU A 603 -35.24 -1.28 8.39
N ALA A 604 -36.36 -0.66 8.02
CA ALA A 604 -37.06 0.32 8.85
C ALA A 604 -37.63 -0.31 10.14
N GLY A 605 -37.93 -1.61 10.15
CA GLY A 605 -38.34 -2.34 11.35
C GLY A 605 -37.22 -2.56 12.37
N PHE A 606 -35.95 -2.43 11.97
CA PHE A 606 -34.79 -2.61 12.86
C PHE A 606 -34.35 -1.30 13.56
N GLU A 607 -34.69 -0.12 13.03
CA GLU A 607 -34.24 1.16 13.61
C GLU A 607 -35.12 1.69 14.75
N THR A 608 -36.37 1.25 14.87
CA THR A 608 -37.23 1.65 15.99
C THR A 608 -37.15 0.63 17.13
N LYS A 609 -36.45 0.97 18.21
CA LYS A 609 -36.30 0.14 19.43
C LYS A 609 -37.60 -0.20 20.18
N ASP A 610 -38.78 0.18 19.69
CA ASP A 610 -40.05 0.05 20.43
C ASP A 610 -41.29 -0.34 19.58
N CYS A 611 -41.12 -1.12 18.51
CA CYS A 611 -42.26 -1.76 17.86
C CYS A 611 -42.02 -3.25 17.69
N SER A 612 -42.88 -4.08 18.30
CA SER A 612 -42.85 -5.52 18.07
C SER A 612 -42.94 -5.76 16.56
N LEU A 613 -41.95 -6.46 16.00
CA LEU A 613 -41.83 -6.82 14.58
C LEU A 613 -43.18 -7.26 13.99
N THR A 614 -44.01 -7.93 14.80
CA THR A 614 -45.40 -8.33 14.57
C THR A 614 -46.34 -7.28 13.95
N VAL A 615 -46.17 -5.98 14.25
CA VAL A 615 -47.08 -4.90 13.78
C VAL A 615 -46.68 -4.41 12.39
N VAL A 616 -45.38 -4.25 12.15
CA VAL A 616 -44.84 -3.79 10.85
C VAL A 616 -45.02 -4.87 9.79
N THR A 617 -44.76 -6.14 10.12
CA THR A 617 -45.06 -7.24 9.20
C THR A 617 -46.58 -7.36 8.95
N ARG A 618 -47.44 -7.19 9.98
CA ARG A 618 -48.90 -7.13 9.79
C ARG A 618 -49.32 -6.06 8.78
N GLN A 619 -48.78 -4.85 8.88
CA GLN A 619 -49.15 -3.75 7.97
C GLN A 619 -48.64 -3.98 6.54
N CYS A 620 -47.43 -4.52 6.36
CA CYS A 620 -46.92 -4.90 5.03
C CYS A 620 -47.75 -6.03 4.40
N PHE A 621 -48.15 -7.04 5.18
CA PHE A 621 -49.01 -8.14 4.71
C PHE A 621 -50.47 -7.69 4.43
N ILE A 622 -50.97 -6.66 5.12
CA ILE A 622 -52.31 -6.07 4.86
C ILE A 622 -52.30 -5.12 3.66
N ALA A 623 -51.17 -4.48 3.33
CA ALA A 623 -51.06 -3.51 2.23
C ALA A 623 -50.74 -4.15 0.87
N LEU A 624 -50.14 -5.34 0.85
CA LEU A 624 -49.77 -6.09 -0.36
C LEU A 624 -50.95 -6.32 -1.35
N PRO A 625 -52.19 -6.62 -0.90
CA PRO A 625 -53.35 -6.79 -1.79
C PRO A 625 -53.72 -5.51 -2.57
N GLY A 626 -53.53 -4.33 -1.98
CA GLY A 626 -53.79 -3.05 -2.63
C GLY A 626 -52.79 -2.74 -3.75
N TYR A 627 -51.54 -3.15 -3.55
CA TYR A 627 -50.48 -3.02 -4.56
C TYR A 627 -50.65 -4.01 -5.73
N LEU A 628 -51.06 -5.24 -5.46
CA LEU A 628 -51.26 -6.26 -6.50
C LEU A 628 -52.50 -5.98 -7.37
N LYS A 629 -53.58 -5.43 -6.81
CA LYS A 629 -54.77 -4.98 -7.57
C LYS A 629 -54.52 -3.75 -8.46
N ALA A 630 -53.44 -3.01 -8.24
CA ALA A 630 -53.09 -1.82 -9.02
C ALA A 630 -52.29 -2.14 -10.29
N LEU A 631 -51.94 -3.41 -10.53
CA LEU A 631 -51.23 -3.88 -11.71
C LEU A 631 -52.24 -4.24 -12.81
N PRO A 632 -52.15 -3.70 -14.03
CA PRO A 632 -52.99 -4.12 -15.15
C PRO A 632 -52.71 -5.60 -15.50
N ASP A 633 -53.75 -6.35 -15.85
CA ASP A 633 -53.72 -7.73 -16.36
C ASP A 633 -53.52 -8.88 -15.34
N ILE A 634 -53.74 -8.64 -14.04
CA ILE A 634 -53.76 -9.69 -12.99
C ILE A 634 -55.12 -9.71 -12.30
N GLU A 635 -55.89 -10.79 -12.44
CA GLU A 635 -57.12 -11.01 -11.66
C GLU A 635 -56.80 -11.82 -10.38
N VAL A 636 -57.12 -11.23 -9.23
CA VAL A 636 -56.98 -11.85 -7.90
C VAL A 636 -58.38 -12.23 -7.42
N ASP A 637 -58.74 -13.51 -7.57
CA ASP A 637 -60.13 -13.95 -7.37
C ASP A 637 -60.54 -14.19 -5.90
N CYS A 638 -59.62 -14.60 -5.00
CA CYS A 638 -59.94 -14.69 -3.57
C CYS A 638 -58.68 -14.80 -2.69
N MET A 639 -58.70 -14.12 -1.53
CA MET A 639 -57.75 -14.31 -0.43
C MET A 639 -58.56 -14.42 0.87
N MET A 640 -58.47 -15.56 1.56
CA MET A 640 -58.98 -15.71 2.93
C MET A 640 -57.84 -16.06 3.88
N ALA A 641 -57.70 -15.28 4.94
CA ALA A 641 -56.87 -15.60 6.08
C ALA A 641 -57.76 -16.23 7.15
N THR A 642 -57.55 -17.51 7.46
CA THR A 642 -58.25 -18.17 8.58
C THR A 642 -57.35 -18.18 9.80
N GLU A 643 -57.81 -17.54 10.89
CA GLU A 643 -57.12 -17.50 12.17
C GLU A 643 -57.70 -18.57 13.10
N ASN A 644 -56.87 -19.54 13.51
CA ASN A 644 -57.25 -20.47 14.58
C ASN A 644 -56.69 -19.95 15.91
N GLN A 645 -57.53 -19.27 16.70
CA GLN A 645 -57.12 -18.55 17.91
C GLN A 645 -56.44 -19.43 18.99
N LYS A 646 -56.59 -20.76 18.93
CA LYS A 646 -55.95 -21.68 19.89
C LYS A 646 -54.48 -21.99 19.60
N HIS A 647 -54.01 -21.86 18.36
CA HIS A 647 -52.66 -22.31 17.96
C HIS A 647 -51.77 -21.23 17.31
N ARG A 648 -52.26 -19.98 17.14
CA ARG A 648 -51.53 -18.88 16.48
C ARG A 648 -50.98 -19.28 15.10
N GLU A 649 -51.81 -19.91 14.28
CA GLU A 649 -51.49 -20.24 12.89
C GLU A 649 -52.22 -19.29 11.94
N ILE A 650 -51.49 -18.82 10.91
CA ILE A 650 -52.02 -18.05 9.79
C ILE A 650 -51.74 -18.87 8.54
N GLY A 651 -52.78 -19.34 7.87
CA GLY A 651 -52.70 -19.92 6.52
C GLY A 651 -53.10 -18.89 5.48
N MET A 652 -52.40 -18.86 4.34
CA MET A 652 -52.74 -17.99 3.22
C MET A 652 -52.84 -18.79 1.92
N PHE A 653 -53.96 -18.58 1.22
CA PHE A 653 -54.20 -19.11 -0.12
C PHE A 653 -54.06 -17.99 -1.13
N ILE A 654 -53.28 -18.22 -2.19
CA ILE A 654 -53.25 -17.31 -3.34
C ILE A 654 -53.60 -18.09 -4.61
N SER A 655 -54.68 -17.68 -5.28
CA SER A 655 -54.95 -18.04 -6.68
C SER A 655 -54.59 -16.85 -7.56
N ILE A 656 -53.69 -17.07 -8.53
CA ILE A 656 -53.33 -16.06 -9.53
C ILE A 656 -53.72 -16.59 -10.91
N GLY A 657 -54.53 -15.83 -11.64
CA GLY A 657 -54.97 -16.15 -12.99
C GLY A 657 -54.55 -15.10 -14.01
N GLN A 658 -54.11 -15.54 -15.19
CA GLN A 658 -53.91 -14.67 -16.35
C GLN A 658 -54.28 -15.43 -17.64
N ASN A 659 -55.16 -14.87 -18.47
CA ASN A 659 -55.62 -15.44 -19.75
C ASN A 659 -56.17 -16.87 -19.66
N GLY A 660 -57.02 -17.14 -18.67
CA GLY A 660 -57.78 -18.39 -18.55
C GLY A 660 -57.01 -19.60 -17.98
N ARG A 661 -55.82 -19.39 -17.41
CA ARG A 661 -55.12 -20.42 -16.60
C ARG A 661 -54.88 -19.90 -15.18
N THR A 662 -55.15 -20.74 -14.19
CA THR A 662 -55.06 -20.41 -12.76
C THR A 662 -53.99 -21.27 -12.08
N CYS A 663 -53.12 -20.65 -11.28
CA CYS A 663 -52.18 -21.35 -10.40
C CYS A 663 -52.59 -21.13 -8.94
N GLN A 664 -52.68 -22.22 -8.17
CA GLN A 664 -53.02 -22.20 -6.75
C GLN A 664 -51.78 -22.51 -5.91
N LEU A 665 -51.48 -21.64 -4.95
CA LEU A 665 -50.41 -21.82 -3.99
C LEU A 665 -50.99 -21.85 -2.58
N ASP A 666 -50.79 -22.97 -1.89
CA ASP A 666 -51.14 -23.17 -0.48
C ASP A 666 -49.88 -22.97 0.37
N ILE A 667 -49.90 -21.96 1.24
CA ILE A 667 -48.80 -21.67 2.16
C ILE A 667 -49.28 -22.00 3.57
N ALA A 668 -49.04 -23.24 3.99
CA ALA A 668 -49.28 -23.70 5.34
C ALA A 668 -48.00 -24.30 5.93
N HIS A 669 -47.27 -23.53 6.76
CA HIS A 669 -46.63 -24.11 7.96
C HIS A 669 -46.09 -23.08 8.97
N THR A 670 -46.18 -23.52 10.23
CA THR A 670 -45.86 -22.90 11.51
C THR A 670 -44.35 -22.61 11.68
N LEU A 671 -43.93 -21.34 11.80
CA LEU A 671 -42.55 -20.98 12.19
C LEU A 671 -42.52 -20.46 13.63
N ARG A 672 -41.79 -21.17 14.51
CA ARG A 672 -41.21 -20.57 15.72
C ARG A 672 -39.91 -19.88 15.28
N TRP A 673 -39.78 -18.60 15.57
CA TRP A 673 -38.82 -17.71 14.92
C TRP A 673 -37.44 -17.81 15.59
N ASP A 674 -36.52 -18.57 15.00
CA ASP A 674 -35.06 -18.48 15.21
C ASP A 674 -34.34 -18.17 13.87
N ILE A 675 -33.04 -17.82 13.91
CA ILE A 675 -32.19 -17.47 12.75
C ILE A 675 -32.32 -18.46 11.57
N LYS A 676 -32.48 -19.77 11.82
CA LYS A 676 -32.74 -20.79 10.78
C LYS A 676 -34.05 -20.57 10.03
N ALA A 677 -35.07 -19.99 10.66
CA ALA A 677 -36.33 -19.65 9.99
C ALA A 677 -36.15 -18.52 8.98
N VAL A 678 -35.25 -17.56 9.26
CA VAL A 678 -34.91 -16.46 8.36
C VAL A 678 -34.07 -16.95 7.17
N GLU A 679 -33.11 -17.84 7.42
CA GLU A 679 -32.34 -18.50 6.37
C GLU A 679 -33.25 -19.34 5.45
N THR A 680 -34.19 -20.09 6.04
CA THR A 680 -35.18 -20.87 5.28
C THR A 680 -36.10 -19.96 4.45
N LEU A 681 -36.52 -18.81 4.98
CA LEU A 681 -37.34 -17.84 4.26
C LEU A 681 -36.58 -17.22 3.07
N LEU A 682 -35.28 -16.90 3.25
CA LEU A 682 -34.41 -16.40 2.20
C LEU A 682 -34.20 -17.45 1.09
N ASP A 683 -34.02 -18.72 1.46
CA ASP A 683 -33.86 -19.80 0.47
C ASP A 683 -35.17 -20.10 -0.28
N TYR A 684 -36.33 -19.96 0.39
CA TYR A 684 -37.62 -20.02 -0.28
C TYR A 684 -37.84 -18.82 -1.22
N MET A 685 -37.43 -17.61 -0.84
CA MET A 685 -37.50 -16.45 -1.74
C MET A 685 -36.58 -16.60 -2.95
N LYS A 686 -35.40 -17.20 -2.80
CA LYS A 686 -34.52 -17.57 -3.93
C LYS A 686 -35.17 -18.61 -4.84
N LEU A 687 -35.82 -19.63 -4.29
CA LEU A 687 -36.56 -20.63 -5.07
C LEU A 687 -37.75 -20.03 -5.82
N CYS A 688 -38.51 -19.12 -5.19
CA CYS A 688 -39.57 -18.36 -5.83
C CYS A 688 -39.03 -17.49 -6.98
N PHE A 689 -37.87 -16.85 -6.78
CA PHE A 689 -37.19 -16.08 -7.83
C PHE A 689 -36.75 -16.98 -9.00
N LEU A 690 -36.20 -18.17 -8.71
CA LEU A 690 -35.81 -19.16 -9.72
C LEU A 690 -37.02 -19.72 -10.50
N ALA A 691 -38.13 -19.99 -9.82
CA ALA A 691 -39.34 -20.51 -10.42
C ALA A 691 -40.02 -19.48 -11.32
N LEU A 692 -40.09 -18.21 -10.87
CA LEU A 692 -40.56 -17.11 -11.70
C LEU A 692 -39.65 -16.92 -12.92
N TYR A 693 -38.33 -16.85 -12.73
CA TYR A 693 -37.35 -16.71 -13.81
C TYR A 693 -37.48 -17.82 -14.88
N ASN A 694 -37.63 -19.08 -14.48
CA ASN A 694 -37.80 -20.20 -15.39
C ASN A 694 -39.15 -20.18 -16.13
N THR A 695 -40.21 -19.68 -15.48
CA THR A 695 -41.54 -19.59 -16.09
C THR A 695 -41.59 -18.48 -17.15
N THR A 696 -40.98 -17.32 -16.88
CA THR A 696 -40.90 -16.21 -17.84
C THR A 696 -39.97 -16.53 -19.02
N ASN A 697 -38.86 -17.25 -18.79
CA ASN A 697 -37.94 -17.67 -19.86
C ASN A 697 -38.54 -18.76 -20.77
N ASN A 698 -39.28 -19.72 -20.22
CA ASN A 698 -39.99 -20.71 -21.04
C ASN A 698 -41.10 -20.07 -21.88
N MET A 699 -41.80 -19.06 -21.36
CA MET A 699 -42.76 -18.26 -22.14
C MET A 699 -42.09 -17.41 -23.22
N ALA A 700 -40.94 -16.80 -22.95
CA ALA A 700 -40.19 -16.04 -23.94
C ALA A 700 -39.69 -16.96 -25.08
N TYR A 701 -39.22 -18.16 -24.74
CA TYR A 701 -38.81 -19.18 -25.70
C TYR A 701 -39.98 -19.65 -26.60
N ASP A 702 -41.15 -19.91 -26.02
CA ASP A 702 -42.35 -20.31 -26.78
C ASP A 702 -42.90 -19.19 -27.67
N ILE A 703 -42.84 -17.92 -27.22
CA ILE A 703 -43.24 -16.74 -28.02
C ILE A 703 -42.26 -16.51 -29.19
N LEU A 704 -40.95 -16.68 -28.97
CA LEU A 704 -39.94 -16.51 -30.02
C LEU A 704 -40.00 -17.65 -31.05
N LYS A 705 -40.31 -18.87 -30.61
CA LYS A 705 -40.58 -20.04 -31.47
C LYS A 705 -41.86 -19.88 -32.29
N GLN A 706 -42.94 -19.35 -31.71
CA GLN A 706 -44.17 -19.00 -32.45
C GLN A 706 -43.96 -17.87 -33.48
N LYS A 707 -42.98 -16.99 -33.25
CA LYS A 707 -42.58 -15.93 -34.19
C LYS A 707 -41.52 -16.37 -35.21
N GLY A 708 -41.19 -17.66 -35.27
CA GLY A 708 -40.28 -18.22 -36.28
C GLY A 708 -38.80 -17.87 -36.09
N VAL A 709 -38.41 -17.40 -34.90
CA VAL A 709 -37.01 -17.07 -34.59
C VAL A 709 -36.27 -18.35 -34.19
N ASN A 710 -35.29 -18.77 -35.00
CA ASN A 710 -34.46 -19.94 -34.69
C ASN A 710 -33.42 -19.57 -33.64
N ILE A 711 -33.53 -20.16 -32.45
CA ILE A 711 -32.55 -20.03 -31.36
C ILE A 711 -31.76 -21.33 -31.31
N ILE A 712 -30.46 -21.26 -31.61
CA ILE A 712 -29.51 -22.38 -31.45
C ILE A 712 -29.01 -22.35 -29.99
N PRO A 713 -28.86 -23.51 -29.30
CA PRO A 713 -28.77 -23.59 -27.84
C PRO A 713 -27.69 -22.75 -27.18
#